data_AF-A0A6S7DF61-F1
#
_entry.id   AF-A0A6S7DF61-F1
#
_cell.length_a   1.000
_cell.length_b   1.000
_cell.length_c   1.000
_cell.angle_alpha   90.00
_cell.angle_beta   90.00
_cell.angle_gamma   90.00
#
_symmetry.space_group_name_H-M   'P 1'
#
loop_
_entity.id
_entity.type
_entity.pdbx_description
1 polymer ?
#
loop_
_entity_poly.entity_id
_entity_poly.type
_entity_poly.pdbx_seq_one_letter_code
_entity_poly.pdbx_strand_id
1 'polypeptide(L)'
;MMGAFPLSPSPMPALRASWVPSPLSRPAILAAACLLALAAQPAAQAQTARKPSPYENVIEPVKARPLTPAEIAARKAEDARRGGPAFMARVENEAAFRQLARVYNAGTPLEIPHVLFVIDRQRDNRIYYLDTPRYGLHETFARERRLLPGKDRAALTAQYKDPHRRLLFGTLSWQRDLPGYTYEFWEGDRLTPALLKLADETVAQSFYAPVRFKTNSTLHEQAAARAGLAFVTQEALLREQTFLPLNPGSAQGRLRIVASVEATPDLKRDDIVVLDELPIAIPPVAGLITQRPSTLLSHVNLLAKGWGIPNAYVRDAASALRQYDGQWVTLTVSGNDYQVRPTDRPATQPPATPPKPRARLPKPDLTVRALQPLDALAVRDSRHCGVKAANLGALRSALPPAASVPDGFCIPFAQYAAFMQRLNVAQRLAALEQRPDFIADADVRRKELAALRQDIMQAAPDAAQAHSWRALWQSRLQGRGVFVRSSSNSEDLPGFSGAGLYTTVPNVTQPEALAKAVQTVWASVYNFDAYEARRAAGIGHDAVVMAVLVQLAAPSDSSGVMITRDPFDASRRHVTYLSAKRGLGIKVVEGKRQAEQVMYSSWSKAVQVLSRSAEDTQLVADASGGVREVPIAPDARQVLNDALVARLAAVGRQVKQRLGKVDQDIEWAVVGDRIIILQARPYIDARR
;
A
#
# COMPACT_ATOMS: atom_id res chain seq x y z
N MET A 1 54.99 48.04 -18.69
CA MET A 1 56.41 48.06 -18.25
C MET A 1 57.12 46.87 -18.91
N MET A 2 58.47 46.86 -18.93
CA MET A 2 59.32 45.83 -19.57
C MET A 2 58.87 44.38 -19.26
N GLY A 3 59.06 43.35 -20.10
CA GLY A 3 59.91 43.12 -21.29
C GLY A 3 60.54 41.70 -21.15
N ALA A 4 60.77 40.87 -22.17
CA ALA A 4 60.87 41.08 -23.63
C ALA A 4 60.44 39.84 -24.47
N PHE A 5 60.55 39.96 -25.81
CA PHE A 5 60.44 38.93 -26.88
C PHE A 5 61.82 38.24 -27.13
N PRO A 6 62.06 37.34 -28.15
CA PRO A 6 61.21 36.81 -29.24
C PRO A 6 61.02 35.26 -29.16
N LEU A 7 60.83 34.36 -30.16
CA LEU A 7 61.02 34.33 -31.64
C LEU A 7 60.04 33.33 -32.35
N SER A 8 60.35 32.90 -33.58
CA SER A 8 59.57 32.02 -34.50
C SER A 8 60.55 31.39 -35.54
N PRO A 9 60.20 30.71 -36.67
CA PRO A 9 58.93 30.08 -37.15
C PRO A 9 59.07 28.70 -37.91
N SER A 10 57.95 28.01 -38.22
CA SER A 10 57.61 27.32 -39.52
C SER A 10 58.49 26.19 -40.16
N PRO A 11 58.07 25.48 -41.26
CA PRO A 11 56.73 24.95 -41.63
C PRO A 11 56.73 23.55 -42.37
N MET A 12 55.55 23.14 -42.89
CA MET A 12 55.27 22.25 -44.07
C MET A 12 55.30 20.69 -43.93
N PRO A 13 54.62 19.91 -44.83
CA PRO A 13 54.10 18.56 -44.53
C PRO A 13 54.42 17.43 -45.56
N ALA A 14 54.05 16.15 -45.26
CA ALA A 14 53.65 15.15 -46.27
C ALA A 14 52.95 13.85 -45.73
N LEU A 15 51.76 13.55 -46.24
CA LEU A 15 51.29 12.25 -46.80
C LEU A 15 51.88 10.89 -46.31
N ARG A 16 51.07 10.03 -45.63
CA ARG A 16 50.45 8.79 -46.22
C ARG A 16 49.72 7.83 -45.24
N ALA A 17 48.61 7.29 -45.76
CA ALA A 17 47.90 6.03 -45.51
C ALA A 17 48.26 5.10 -44.32
N SER A 18 47.34 5.08 -43.35
CA SER A 18 46.79 3.92 -42.60
C SER A 18 47.07 2.48 -43.09
N TRP A 19 47.39 1.58 -42.14
CA TRP A 19 47.09 0.13 -42.17
C TRP A 19 46.79 -0.40 -40.75
N VAL A 20 46.28 -1.64 -40.62
CA VAL A 20 45.62 -2.24 -39.43
C VAL A 20 46.08 -3.73 -39.27
N PRO A 21 45.58 -4.56 -38.32
CA PRO A 21 46.00 -4.82 -36.93
C PRO A 21 46.76 -6.18 -36.70
N SER A 22 46.75 -6.69 -35.44
CA SER A 22 46.91 -8.10 -34.99
C SER A 22 48.34 -8.60 -34.66
N PRO A 23 48.59 -9.83 -34.09
CA PRO A 23 47.71 -10.80 -33.38
C PRO A 23 48.28 -11.48 -32.09
N LEU A 24 47.39 -12.14 -31.33
CA LEU A 24 47.49 -13.43 -30.57
C LEU A 24 48.72 -13.88 -29.72
N SER A 25 48.42 -14.46 -28.54
CA SER A 25 48.91 -15.81 -28.12
C SER A 25 48.13 -16.39 -26.91
N ARG A 26 48.19 -17.73 -26.70
CA ARG A 26 47.57 -18.56 -25.63
C ARG A 26 48.35 -19.89 -25.48
N PRO A 27 48.50 -20.47 -24.28
CA PRO A 27 47.68 -21.62 -23.81
C PRO A 27 47.10 -21.40 -22.37
N ALA A 28 45.95 -21.95 -21.97
CA ALA A 28 45.64 -23.32 -21.48
C ALA A 28 46.44 -23.72 -20.20
N ILE A 29 45.83 -24.12 -19.07
CA ILE A 29 45.07 -25.38 -18.86
C ILE A 29 44.11 -25.35 -17.62
N LEU A 30 42.97 -26.05 -17.76
CA LEU A 30 42.02 -26.69 -16.78
C LEU A 30 41.55 -26.10 -15.42
N ALA A 31 40.20 -26.12 -15.29
CA ALA A 31 39.36 -26.66 -14.20
C ALA A 31 39.23 -25.99 -12.81
N ALA A 32 38.05 -25.38 -12.57
CA ALA A 32 37.09 -25.77 -11.52
C ALA A 32 35.68 -25.21 -11.86
N ALA A 33 34.60 -25.81 -11.35
CA ALA A 33 33.23 -25.42 -11.69
C ALA A 33 32.41 -24.97 -10.47
N CYS A 34 31.72 -23.82 -10.58
CA CYS A 34 30.52 -23.47 -9.81
C CYS A 34 29.79 -22.27 -10.46
N LEU A 35 28.94 -22.54 -11.47
CA LEU A 35 28.04 -21.53 -12.03
C LEU A 35 26.82 -21.35 -11.13
N LEU A 36 26.89 -20.39 -10.20
CA LEU A 36 25.70 -19.87 -9.53
C LEU A 36 24.86 -19.06 -10.53
N ALA A 37 24.02 -19.77 -11.27
CA ALA A 37 23.02 -19.18 -12.15
C ALA A 37 21.94 -18.47 -11.30
N LEU A 38 22.20 -17.19 -10.98
CA LEU A 38 21.22 -16.27 -10.42
C LEU A 38 20.10 -15.98 -11.43
N ALA A 39 19.21 -16.97 -11.58
CA ALA A 39 17.92 -16.78 -12.23
C ALA A 39 17.12 -15.77 -11.39
N ALA A 40 17.09 -14.52 -11.86
CA ALA A 40 16.36 -13.44 -11.20
C ALA A 40 14.86 -13.80 -11.13
N GLN A 41 14.42 -14.28 -9.97
CA GLN A 41 13.02 -14.55 -9.72
C GLN A 41 12.23 -13.24 -9.81
N PRO A 42 11.09 -13.19 -10.51
CA PRO A 42 10.21 -12.04 -10.44
C PRO A 42 9.77 -11.83 -8.99
N ALA A 43 9.78 -10.58 -8.52
CA ALA A 43 9.46 -10.25 -7.14
C ALA A 43 8.06 -10.75 -6.73
N ALA A 44 7.87 -11.09 -5.45
CA ALA A 44 6.72 -11.83 -4.93
C ALA A 44 5.35 -11.22 -5.31
N GLN A 45 4.41 -12.10 -5.69
CA GLN A 45 3.07 -11.76 -6.19
C GLN A 45 1.94 -12.55 -5.49
N ALA A 46 2.19 -13.06 -4.28
CA ALA A 46 1.28 -13.98 -3.59
C ALA A 46 0.04 -13.34 -2.93
N GLN A 47 0.07 -12.03 -2.67
CA GLN A 47 -0.86 -11.32 -1.77
C GLN A 47 -2.28 -11.10 -2.34
N THR A 48 -2.62 -11.74 -3.47
CA THR A 48 -3.95 -11.68 -4.10
C THR A 48 -4.55 -13.06 -4.40
N ALA A 49 -3.92 -14.15 -3.94
CA ALA A 49 -4.31 -15.54 -4.19
C ALA A 49 -4.52 -15.89 -5.69
N ARG A 50 -3.85 -15.17 -6.60
CA ARG A 50 -4.09 -15.12 -8.05
C ARG A 50 -2.82 -15.50 -8.81
N LYS A 51 -2.97 -16.14 -9.98
CA LYS A 51 -1.88 -16.28 -10.94
C LYS A 51 -1.29 -14.92 -11.39
N PRO A 52 0.04 -14.73 -11.34
CA PRO A 52 0.75 -13.68 -12.06
C PRO A 52 0.38 -13.57 -13.55
N SER A 53 0.03 -12.36 -14.01
CA SER A 53 -0.28 -12.10 -15.42
C SER A 53 0.91 -11.44 -16.15
N PRO A 54 1.47 -12.06 -17.20
CA PRO A 54 2.50 -11.42 -18.02
C PRO A 54 2.04 -10.11 -18.68
N TYR A 55 0.73 -9.94 -18.91
CA TYR A 55 0.17 -8.72 -19.51
C TYR A 55 0.16 -7.50 -18.59
N GLU A 56 0.39 -7.66 -17.28
CA GLU A 56 0.42 -6.53 -16.33
C GLU A 56 1.83 -5.90 -16.19
N ASN A 57 2.89 -6.61 -16.57
CA ASN A 57 4.29 -6.20 -16.38
C ASN A 57 4.83 -5.17 -17.40
N VAL A 58 4.03 -4.75 -18.39
CA VAL A 58 4.54 -4.24 -19.66
C VAL A 58 4.22 -2.75 -19.89
N ILE A 59 5.29 -1.93 -20.00
CA ILE A 59 5.24 -0.46 -20.02
C ILE A 59 4.56 0.09 -21.28
N GLU A 60 4.97 -0.42 -22.44
CA GLU A 60 4.06 -0.70 -23.53
C GLU A 60 3.78 -2.21 -23.51
N PRO A 61 2.63 -2.71 -24.00
CA PRO A 61 2.53 -4.12 -24.36
C PRO A 61 3.66 -4.44 -25.33
N VAL A 62 4.61 -5.28 -24.91
CA VAL A 62 5.56 -5.92 -25.84
C VAL A 62 4.70 -6.49 -26.96
N LYS A 63 4.81 -5.89 -28.15
CA LYS A 63 4.25 -6.46 -29.38
C LYS A 63 4.78 -7.89 -29.40
N ALA A 64 3.89 -8.88 -29.27
CA ALA A 64 4.27 -10.28 -29.20
C ALA A 64 4.89 -10.68 -30.54
N ARG A 65 6.18 -10.37 -30.71
CA ARG A 65 6.89 -10.59 -31.95
C ARG A 65 6.81 -12.09 -32.24
N PRO A 66 6.62 -12.50 -33.50
CA PRO A 66 6.87 -13.88 -33.87
C PRO A 66 8.25 -14.26 -33.32
N LEU A 67 8.31 -15.34 -32.53
CA LEU A 67 9.58 -15.82 -31.99
C LEU A 67 10.54 -16.02 -33.16
N THR A 68 11.76 -15.49 -33.02
CA THR A 68 12.81 -15.67 -34.03
C THR A 68 13.09 -17.17 -34.21
N PRO A 69 13.61 -17.60 -35.37
CA PRO A 69 13.99 -19.00 -35.59
C PRO A 69 14.91 -19.54 -34.49
N ALA A 70 15.80 -18.69 -33.95
CA ALA A 70 16.67 -19.03 -32.82
C ALA A 70 15.90 -19.23 -31.50
N GLU A 71 14.96 -18.34 -31.15
CA GLU A 71 14.09 -18.52 -29.97
C GLU A 71 13.20 -19.77 -30.10
N ILE A 72 12.69 -20.06 -31.31
CA ILE A 72 11.93 -21.28 -31.59
C ILE A 72 12.82 -22.53 -31.44
N ALA A 73 14.05 -22.50 -31.93
CA ALA A 73 15.00 -23.61 -31.80
C ALA A 73 15.41 -23.84 -30.33
N ALA A 74 15.69 -22.78 -29.58
CA ALA A 74 15.98 -22.84 -28.16
C ALA A 74 14.79 -23.41 -27.36
N ARG A 75 13.57 -22.95 -27.64
CA ARG A 75 12.34 -23.46 -27.01
C ARG A 75 12.10 -24.94 -27.35
N LYS A 76 12.33 -25.36 -28.60
CA LYS A 76 12.28 -26.78 -28.99
C LYS A 76 13.32 -27.64 -28.24
N ALA A 77 14.52 -27.12 -28.01
CA ALA A 77 15.56 -27.82 -27.25
C ALA A 77 15.23 -27.90 -25.75
N GLU A 78 14.59 -26.88 -25.19
CA GLU A 78 14.05 -26.87 -23.81
C GLU A 78 12.89 -27.85 -23.66
N ASP A 79 11.89 -27.79 -24.57
CA ASP A 79 10.77 -28.74 -24.66
C ASP A 79 11.27 -30.19 -24.78
N ALA A 80 12.30 -30.44 -25.59
CA ALA A 80 12.87 -31.79 -25.79
C ALA A 80 13.61 -32.33 -24.57
N ARG A 81 14.22 -31.46 -23.74
CA ARG A 81 14.81 -31.87 -22.44
C ARG A 81 13.75 -32.16 -21.38
N ARG A 82 12.62 -31.46 -21.44
CA ARG A 82 11.50 -31.60 -20.50
C ARG A 82 10.65 -32.84 -20.79
N GLY A 83 10.44 -33.15 -22.07
CA GLY A 83 9.63 -34.28 -22.52
C GLY A 83 8.12 -34.11 -22.25
N GLY A 84 7.35 -35.14 -22.61
CA GLY A 84 5.90 -35.18 -22.44
C GLY A 84 5.07 -34.49 -23.54
N PRO A 85 3.74 -34.56 -23.44
CA PRO A 85 2.83 -34.01 -24.45
C PRO A 85 2.67 -32.49 -24.30
N ALA A 86 2.54 -31.78 -25.43
CA ALA A 86 2.31 -30.33 -25.44
C ALA A 86 1.00 -29.90 -24.76
N PHE A 87 0.00 -30.79 -24.74
CA PHE A 87 -1.25 -30.66 -23.98
C PHE A 87 -1.85 -32.05 -23.74
N MET A 88 -2.77 -32.16 -22.77
CA MET A 88 -3.65 -33.32 -22.60
C MET A 88 -5.12 -32.93 -22.81
N ALA A 89 -5.97 -33.89 -23.19
CA ALA A 89 -7.42 -33.67 -23.37
C ALA A 89 -8.24 -34.02 -22.11
N ARG A 90 -7.65 -34.80 -21.20
CA ARG A 90 -8.14 -35.12 -19.85
C ARG A 90 -6.93 -35.06 -18.91
N VAL A 91 -7.15 -34.87 -17.62
CA VAL A 91 -6.12 -35.03 -16.58
C VAL A 91 -6.64 -36.03 -15.57
N GLU A 92 -6.03 -37.21 -15.53
CA GLU A 92 -6.63 -38.41 -14.91
C GLU A 92 -6.08 -38.73 -13.51
N ASN A 93 -5.06 -38.00 -13.06
CA ASN A 93 -4.47 -38.11 -11.73
C ASN A 93 -3.57 -36.90 -11.42
N GLU A 94 -3.08 -36.79 -10.18
CA GLU A 94 -2.22 -35.68 -9.76
C GLU A 94 -0.86 -35.67 -10.50
N ALA A 95 -0.29 -36.83 -10.86
CA ALA A 95 0.98 -36.86 -11.59
C ALA A 95 0.86 -36.18 -12.96
N ALA A 96 -0.25 -36.41 -13.68
CA ALA A 96 -0.56 -35.72 -14.93
C ALA A 96 -0.77 -34.21 -14.73
N PHE A 97 -1.44 -33.79 -13.65
CA PHE A 97 -1.56 -32.37 -13.29
C PHE A 97 -0.19 -31.74 -13.02
N ARG A 98 0.63 -32.34 -12.14
CA ARG A 98 1.97 -31.87 -11.77
C ARG A 98 2.92 -31.85 -12.97
N GLN A 99 2.79 -32.78 -13.92
CA GLN A 99 3.54 -32.77 -15.18
C GLN A 99 3.23 -31.53 -16.02
N LEU A 100 1.96 -31.17 -16.20
CA LEU A 100 1.56 -29.99 -16.98
C LEU A 100 1.77 -28.67 -16.22
N ALA A 101 1.81 -28.72 -14.89
CA ALA A 101 1.78 -27.54 -14.03
C ALA A 101 3.07 -26.70 -14.08
N ARG A 102 2.90 -25.40 -13.86
CA ARG A 102 3.95 -24.50 -13.38
C ARG A 102 3.67 -24.18 -11.92
N VAL A 103 4.68 -24.23 -11.05
CA VAL A 103 4.54 -23.94 -9.61
C VAL A 103 5.09 -22.55 -9.31
N TYR A 104 4.27 -21.69 -8.70
CA TYR A 104 4.74 -20.45 -8.06
C TYR A 104 5.01 -20.70 -6.58
N ASN A 105 6.03 -20.02 -6.02
CA ASN A 105 6.42 -20.05 -4.60
C ASN A 105 6.54 -21.47 -4.00
N ALA A 106 7.11 -22.41 -4.77
CA ALA A 106 7.25 -23.81 -4.37
C ALA A 106 7.87 -23.98 -2.97
N GLY A 107 7.30 -24.86 -2.15
CA GLY A 107 7.74 -25.11 -0.78
C GLY A 107 7.31 -24.09 0.28
N THR A 108 6.80 -22.92 -0.11
CA THR A 108 6.30 -21.89 0.85
C THR A 108 4.82 -22.12 1.20
N PRO A 109 4.24 -21.46 2.22
CA PRO A 109 2.78 -21.43 2.43
C PRO A 109 1.99 -20.96 1.21
N LEU A 110 2.58 -20.09 0.39
CA LEU A 110 1.93 -19.43 -0.75
C LEU A 110 2.16 -20.18 -2.07
N GLU A 111 2.35 -21.50 -2.03
CA GLU A 111 2.57 -22.36 -3.20
C GLU A 111 1.32 -22.44 -4.11
N ILE A 112 1.50 -22.24 -5.43
CA ILE A 112 0.43 -22.35 -6.43
C ILE A 112 0.90 -23.14 -7.67
N PRO A 113 0.81 -24.49 -7.70
CA PRO A 113 0.79 -25.24 -8.95
C PRO A 113 -0.44 -24.89 -9.77
N HIS A 114 -0.26 -24.64 -11.07
CA HIS A 114 -1.35 -24.34 -11.98
C HIS A 114 -1.10 -24.77 -13.42
N VAL A 115 -2.18 -25.08 -14.14
CA VAL A 115 -2.25 -25.51 -15.53
C VAL A 115 -3.17 -24.55 -16.30
N LEU A 116 -2.70 -23.98 -17.41
CA LEU A 116 -3.57 -23.24 -18.32
C LEU A 116 -4.45 -24.23 -19.11
N PHE A 117 -5.71 -23.86 -19.36
CA PHE A 117 -6.56 -24.60 -20.28
C PHE A 117 -7.24 -23.71 -21.31
N VAL A 118 -7.52 -24.30 -22.48
CA VAL A 118 -8.30 -23.70 -23.56
C VAL A 118 -9.49 -24.60 -23.87
N ILE A 119 -10.70 -24.04 -23.97
CA ILE A 119 -11.89 -24.75 -24.47
C ILE A 119 -12.22 -24.21 -25.87
N ASP A 120 -12.38 -25.09 -26.86
CA ASP A 120 -12.77 -24.74 -28.23
C ASP A 120 -14.23 -25.10 -28.52
N ARG A 121 -15.12 -24.11 -28.41
CA ARG A 121 -16.58 -24.27 -28.62
C ARG A 121 -16.95 -24.61 -30.08
N GLN A 122 -16.04 -24.44 -31.04
CA GLN A 122 -16.26 -24.86 -32.44
C GLN A 122 -15.76 -26.30 -32.72
N ARG A 123 -15.33 -27.02 -31.68
CA ARG A 123 -14.87 -28.42 -31.77
C ARG A 123 -15.46 -29.24 -30.63
N ASP A 124 -16.78 -29.25 -30.52
CA ASP A 124 -17.52 -30.02 -29.51
C ASP A 124 -17.01 -29.76 -28.07
N ASN A 125 -16.86 -28.47 -27.75
CA ASN A 125 -16.30 -27.97 -26.48
C ASN A 125 -14.95 -28.58 -26.07
N ARG A 126 -14.15 -29.08 -27.03
CA ARG A 126 -12.89 -29.77 -26.74
C ARG A 126 -11.95 -28.91 -25.91
N ILE A 127 -11.60 -29.43 -24.75
CA ILE A 127 -10.62 -28.86 -23.84
C ILE A 127 -9.20 -29.30 -24.19
N TYR A 128 -8.25 -28.42 -23.89
CA TYR A 128 -6.82 -28.60 -24.01
C TYR A 128 -6.19 -28.13 -22.68
N TYR A 129 -5.62 -29.03 -21.89
CA TYR A 129 -4.82 -28.71 -20.70
C TYR A 129 -3.35 -28.59 -21.12
N LEU A 130 -2.78 -27.39 -21.04
CA LEU A 130 -1.48 -27.06 -21.64
C LEU A 130 -0.31 -27.41 -20.70
N ASP A 131 0.80 -27.88 -21.26
CA ASP A 131 2.09 -27.78 -20.56
C ASP A 131 2.37 -26.28 -20.34
N THR A 132 2.28 -25.84 -19.09
CA THR A 132 2.25 -24.42 -18.73
C THR A 132 3.65 -23.81 -18.53
N PRO A 133 4.69 -24.58 -18.17
CA PRO A 133 6.08 -24.19 -18.41
C PRO A 133 6.34 -23.86 -19.89
N ARG A 134 5.98 -24.73 -20.83
CA ARG A 134 6.09 -24.52 -22.28
C ARG A 134 5.22 -23.34 -22.77
N TYR A 135 3.92 -23.37 -22.49
CA TYR A 135 2.94 -22.36 -22.89
C TYR A 135 2.59 -21.42 -21.72
N GLY A 136 3.43 -20.42 -21.48
CA GLY A 136 3.19 -19.42 -20.43
C GLY A 136 1.96 -18.52 -20.64
N LEU A 137 1.37 -18.50 -21.84
CA LEU A 137 0.17 -17.76 -22.23
C LEU A 137 -0.71 -18.60 -23.16
N HIS A 138 -2.04 -18.51 -23.00
CA HIS A 138 -3.01 -19.14 -23.90
C HIS A 138 -2.84 -18.70 -25.35
N GLU A 139 -2.52 -17.43 -25.57
CA GLU A 139 -2.27 -16.85 -26.89
C GLU A 139 -1.21 -17.62 -27.68
N THR A 140 -0.10 -18.02 -27.04
CA THR A 140 0.98 -18.77 -27.69
C THR A 140 0.47 -20.10 -28.23
N PHE A 141 -0.27 -20.85 -27.39
CA PHE A 141 -0.87 -22.13 -27.78
C PHE A 141 -1.93 -21.96 -28.88
N ALA A 142 -2.86 -21.02 -28.70
CA ALA A 142 -3.97 -20.81 -29.63
C ALA A 142 -3.50 -20.30 -31.01
N ARG A 143 -2.38 -19.57 -31.07
CA ARG A 143 -1.72 -19.19 -32.34
C ARG A 143 -0.98 -20.37 -32.98
N GLU A 144 -0.20 -21.14 -32.21
CA GLU A 144 0.50 -22.35 -32.71
C GLU A 144 -0.50 -23.37 -33.30
N ARG A 145 -1.61 -23.61 -32.60
CA ARG A 145 -2.66 -24.57 -32.97
C ARG A 145 -3.71 -24.02 -33.95
N ARG A 146 -3.50 -22.79 -34.47
CA ARG A 146 -4.38 -22.11 -35.45
C ARG A 146 -5.86 -22.05 -35.00
N LEU A 147 -6.09 -21.81 -33.71
CA LEU A 147 -7.44 -21.72 -33.11
C LEU A 147 -8.01 -20.29 -33.14
N LEU A 148 -7.13 -19.27 -33.20
CA LEU A 148 -7.54 -17.87 -33.33
C LEU A 148 -7.78 -17.50 -34.81
N PRO A 149 -8.87 -16.76 -35.13
CA PRO A 149 -9.21 -16.41 -36.51
C PRO A 149 -8.33 -15.30 -37.11
N GLY A 150 -7.55 -14.58 -36.29
CA GLY A 150 -6.73 -13.44 -36.73
C GLY A 150 -5.38 -13.36 -36.00
N LYS A 151 -4.38 -12.74 -36.66
CA LYS A 151 -3.04 -12.50 -36.09
C LYS A 151 -2.97 -11.28 -35.17
N ASP A 152 -3.96 -10.41 -35.19
CA ASP A 152 -4.00 -9.16 -34.44
C ASP A 152 -4.40 -9.35 -32.95
N ARG A 153 -4.54 -8.21 -32.26
CA ARG A 153 -4.93 -8.12 -30.83
C ARG A 153 -6.44 -8.03 -30.62
N ALA A 154 -7.23 -7.59 -31.61
CA ALA A 154 -8.69 -7.50 -31.50
C ALA A 154 -9.32 -8.91 -31.51
N ALA A 155 -8.88 -9.79 -32.40
CA ALA A 155 -9.30 -11.19 -32.46
C ALA A 155 -9.03 -11.96 -31.15
N LEU A 156 -7.90 -11.66 -30.49
CA LEU A 156 -7.59 -12.17 -29.14
C LEU A 156 -8.47 -11.52 -28.07
N THR A 157 -8.65 -10.20 -28.11
CA THR A 157 -9.45 -9.45 -27.13
C THR A 157 -10.91 -9.89 -27.14
N ALA A 158 -11.45 -10.23 -28.32
CA ALA A 158 -12.78 -10.83 -28.46
C ALA A 158 -12.93 -12.12 -27.63
N GLN A 159 -11.87 -12.96 -27.54
CA GLN A 159 -11.90 -14.17 -26.72
C GLN A 159 -11.95 -13.93 -25.19
N TYR A 160 -12.03 -12.67 -24.74
CA TYR A 160 -12.31 -12.29 -23.35
C TYR A 160 -13.51 -11.34 -23.20
N LYS A 161 -14.15 -10.91 -24.29
CA LYS A 161 -15.14 -9.80 -24.28
C LYS A 161 -16.44 -10.11 -25.01
N ASP A 162 -16.38 -10.94 -26.05
CA ASP A 162 -17.53 -11.35 -26.85
C ASP A 162 -18.29 -12.51 -26.14
N PRO A 163 -19.63 -12.43 -25.97
CA PRO A 163 -20.43 -13.53 -25.41
C PRO A 163 -20.59 -14.73 -26.35
N HIS A 164 -20.38 -14.56 -27.66
CA HIS A 164 -20.46 -15.63 -28.67
C HIS A 164 -19.09 -16.21 -29.04
N ARG A 165 -18.00 -15.74 -28.42
CA ARG A 165 -16.61 -16.14 -28.69
C ARG A 165 -16.37 -17.65 -28.79
N ARG A 166 -15.43 -18.04 -29.65
CA ARG A 166 -15.03 -19.44 -29.87
C ARG A 166 -14.29 -20.04 -28.68
N LEU A 167 -13.33 -19.30 -28.13
CA LEU A 167 -12.36 -19.83 -27.16
C LEU A 167 -12.66 -19.32 -25.74
N LEU A 168 -12.51 -20.21 -24.75
CA LEU A 168 -12.44 -19.84 -23.34
C LEU A 168 -11.01 -20.09 -22.83
N PHE A 169 -10.44 -19.15 -22.09
CA PHE A 169 -9.05 -19.15 -21.64
C PHE A 169 -8.96 -19.12 -20.11
N GLY A 170 -8.95 -20.31 -19.49
CA GLY A 170 -8.95 -20.47 -18.04
C GLY A 170 -7.63 -20.99 -17.47
N THR A 171 -7.50 -20.95 -16.15
CA THR A 171 -6.40 -21.57 -15.39
C THR A 171 -6.99 -22.48 -14.34
N LEU A 172 -6.50 -23.72 -14.23
CA LEU A 172 -6.81 -24.65 -13.16
C LEU A 172 -5.64 -24.67 -12.17
N SER A 173 -5.93 -24.46 -10.89
CA SER A 173 -4.94 -24.24 -9.83
C SER A 173 -5.26 -25.05 -8.58
N TRP A 174 -4.22 -25.45 -7.84
CA TRP A 174 -4.34 -25.96 -6.48
C TRP A 174 -3.54 -25.05 -5.53
N GLN A 175 -4.01 -24.95 -4.28
CA GLN A 175 -3.38 -24.18 -3.21
C GLN A 175 -3.56 -25.00 -1.92
N ARG A 176 -2.52 -25.06 -1.09
CA ARG A 176 -2.45 -25.95 0.08
C ARG A 176 -3.62 -25.77 1.06
N ASP A 177 -3.96 -24.52 1.32
CA ASP A 177 -4.91 -24.13 2.37
C ASP A 177 -6.37 -24.06 1.83
N LEU A 178 -6.62 -24.56 0.61
CA LEU A 178 -7.95 -24.61 0.00
C LEU A 178 -8.50 -26.04 -0.10
N PRO A 179 -9.82 -26.26 0.10
CA PRO A 179 -10.46 -27.54 -0.15
C PRO A 179 -10.48 -27.89 -1.66
N GLY A 180 -9.44 -28.57 -2.13
CA GLY A 180 -9.36 -29.14 -3.49
C GLY A 180 -8.97 -28.13 -4.58
N TYR A 181 -9.35 -28.45 -5.81
CA TYR A 181 -8.91 -27.72 -7.01
C TYR A 181 -9.86 -26.56 -7.34
N THR A 182 -9.30 -25.50 -7.93
CA THR A 182 -10.06 -24.35 -8.42
C THR A 182 -9.80 -24.11 -9.90
N TYR A 183 -10.77 -23.56 -10.61
CA TYR A 183 -10.54 -22.98 -11.93
C TYR A 183 -10.92 -21.49 -11.94
N GLU A 184 -10.14 -20.69 -12.66
CA GLU A 184 -10.28 -19.24 -12.71
C GLU A 184 -10.15 -18.69 -14.14
N PHE A 185 -10.78 -17.55 -14.38
CA PHE A 185 -10.60 -16.74 -15.59
C PHE A 185 -9.90 -15.42 -15.25
N TRP A 186 -9.32 -14.76 -16.26
CA TRP A 186 -8.78 -13.41 -16.13
C TRP A 186 -9.85 -12.44 -15.59
N GLU A 187 -9.53 -11.55 -14.66
CA GLU A 187 -10.51 -10.68 -13.98
C GLU A 187 -11.34 -9.80 -14.92
N GLY A 188 -10.80 -9.51 -16.10
CA GLY A 188 -11.46 -8.73 -17.14
C GLY A 188 -12.36 -9.53 -18.06
N ASP A 189 -12.48 -10.84 -17.91
CA ASP A 189 -13.31 -11.66 -18.78
C ASP A 189 -14.79 -11.31 -18.62
N ARG A 190 -15.47 -11.06 -19.76
CA ARG A 190 -16.93 -10.98 -19.83
C ARG A 190 -17.50 -12.38 -20.01
N LEU A 191 -17.50 -13.15 -18.94
CA LEU A 191 -18.22 -14.42 -18.83
C LEU A 191 -19.73 -14.14 -18.82
N THR A 192 -20.49 -14.89 -19.62
CA THR A 192 -21.94 -15.02 -19.44
C THR A 192 -22.24 -16.25 -18.58
N PRO A 193 -23.41 -16.35 -17.95
CA PRO A 193 -23.81 -17.55 -17.20
C PRO A 193 -23.69 -18.84 -18.03
N ALA A 194 -24.05 -18.79 -19.31
CA ALA A 194 -23.95 -19.92 -20.23
C ALA A 194 -22.49 -20.30 -20.56
N LEU A 195 -21.60 -19.33 -20.77
CA LEU A 195 -20.18 -19.60 -20.99
C LEU A 195 -19.49 -20.17 -19.74
N LEU A 196 -19.88 -19.70 -18.56
CA LEU A 196 -19.33 -20.18 -17.30
C LEU A 196 -19.81 -21.60 -16.98
N LYS A 197 -21.11 -21.90 -17.18
CA LYS A 197 -21.65 -23.26 -17.01
C LYS A 197 -21.01 -24.26 -17.98
N LEU A 198 -20.85 -23.89 -19.25
CA LEU A 198 -20.13 -24.70 -20.24
C LEU A 198 -18.69 -24.99 -19.79
N ALA A 199 -17.98 -24.01 -19.23
CA ALA A 199 -16.65 -24.21 -18.69
C ALA A 199 -16.62 -25.13 -17.46
N ASP A 200 -17.56 -24.96 -16.53
CA ASP A 200 -17.73 -25.79 -15.33
C ASP A 200 -17.90 -27.27 -15.70
N GLU A 201 -18.90 -27.55 -16.55
CA GLU A 201 -19.23 -28.89 -17.04
C GLU A 201 -18.04 -29.52 -17.80
N THR A 202 -17.38 -28.75 -18.67
CA THR A 202 -16.25 -29.25 -19.48
C THR A 202 -15.04 -29.60 -18.60
N VAL A 203 -14.72 -28.79 -17.58
CA VAL A 203 -13.61 -29.07 -16.68
C VAL A 203 -13.95 -30.24 -15.75
N ALA A 204 -15.14 -30.25 -15.14
CA ALA A 204 -15.59 -31.31 -14.24
C ALA A 204 -15.65 -32.70 -14.90
N GLN A 205 -16.01 -32.78 -16.20
CA GLN A 205 -16.02 -34.04 -16.94
C GLN A 205 -14.62 -34.55 -17.35
N SER A 206 -13.59 -33.70 -17.31
CA SER A 206 -12.26 -33.97 -17.88
C SER A 206 -11.09 -33.90 -16.88
N PHE A 207 -11.34 -33.48 -15.64
CA PHE A 207 -10.37 -33.43 -14.54
C PHE A 207 -10.72 -34.48 -13.46
N TYR A 208 -9.71 -35.15 -12.91
CA TYR A 208 -9.88 -36.32 -12.02
C TYR A 208 -10.43 -36.02 -10.61
N ALA A 209 -10.51 -34.76 -10.21
CA ALA A 209 -10.90 -34.34 -8.87
C ALA A 209 -11.96 -33.23 -8.92
N PRO A 210 -12.78 -33.06 -7.86
CA PRO A 210 -13.71 -31.94 -7.77
C PRO A 210 -13.00 -30.59 -7.93
N VAL A 211 -13.49 -29.81 -8.90
CA VAL A 211 -13.09 -28.43 -9.14
C VAL A 211 -14.18 -27.48 -8.65
N ARG A 212 -13.80 -26.25 -8.28
CA ARG A 212 -14.77 -25.17 -7.98
C ARG A 212 -14.39 -23.90 -8.74
N PHE A 213 -15.38 -23.13 -9.18
CA PHE A 213 -15.10 -21.85 -9.81
C PHE A 213 -14.53 -20.86 -8.77
N LYS A 214 -13.43 -20.19 -9.09
CA LYS A 214 -12.89 -19.08 -8.32
C LYS A 214 -13.21 -17.76 -9.04
N THR A 215 -13.85 -16.83 -8.33
CA THR A 215 -14.09 -15.49 -8.87
C THR A 215 -12.83 -14.62 -8.74
N ASN A 216 -12.54 -13.86 -9.80
CA ASN A 216 -11.50 -12.83 -9.83
C ASN A 216 -12.11 -11.44 -10.07
N SER A 217 -13.43 -11.30 -10.00
CA SER A 217 -14.12 -10.01 -10.02
C SER A 217 -15.57 -10.12 -9.54
N THR A 218 -16.14 -8.99 -9.11
CA THR A 218 -17.59 -8.80 -8.87
C THR A 218 -18.46 -9.22 -10.05
N LEU A 219 -17.96 -9.04 -11.28
CA LEU A 219 -18.63 -9.48 -12.52
C LEU A 219 -18.68 -11.02 -12.63
N HIS A 220 -17.65 -11.71 -12.17
CA HIS A 220 -17.62 -13.17 -12.12
C HIS A 220 -18.57 -13.71 -11.03
N GLU A 221 -18.65 -13.03 -9.89
CA GLU A 221 -19.61 -13.34 -8.80
C GLU A 221 -21.06 -13.22 -9.31
N GLN A 222 -21.39 -12.12 -9.99
CA GLN A 222 -22.69 -11.92 -10.63
C GLN A 222 -23.00 -12.95 -11.71
N ALA A 223 -22.00 -13.35 -12.52
CA ALA A 223 -22.18 -14.36 -13.56
C ALA A 223 -22.41 -15.76 -12.98
N ALA A 224 -21.68 -16.14 -11.93
CA ALA A 224 -21.82 -17.42 -11.24
C ALA A 224 -23.15 -17.54 -10.50
N ALA A 225 -23.54 -16.50 -9.75
CA ALA A 225 -24.84 -16.45 -9.07
C ALA A 225 -26.02 -16.58 -10.07
N ARG A 226 -25.95 -15.89 -11.22
CA ARG A 226 -26.95 -16.03 -12.30
C ARG A 226 -26.90 -17.35 -13.06
N ALA A 227 -25.81 -18.12 -12.94
CA ALA A 227 -25.71 -19.47 -13.49
C ALA A 227 -26.19 -20.55 -12.51
N GLY A 228 -26.46 -20.21 -11.25
CA GLY A 228 -26.73 -21.18 -10.18
C GLY A 228 -25.49 -21.99 -9.75
N LEU A 229 -24.28 -21.51 -10.09
CA LEU A 229 -23.03 -22.23 -9.83
C LEU A 229 -22.45 -21.85 -8.47
N ALA A 230 -21.95 -22.85 -7.74
CA ALA A 230 -21.17 -22.64 -6.53
C ALA A 230 -19.78 -22.09 -6.89
N PHE A 231 -19.34 -21.05 -6.18
CA PHE A 231 -18.04 -20.42 -6.39
C PHE A 231 -17.35 -20.06 -5.07
N VAL A 232 -16.04 -19.84 -5.14
CA VAL A 232 -15.22 -19.35 -4.04
C VAL A 232 -14.73 -17.95 -4.38
N THR A 233 -14.97 -16.97 -3.50
CA THR A 233 -14.52 -15.59 -3.71
C THR A 233 -13.03 -15.43 -3.44
N GLN A 234 -12.40 -14.46 -4.09
CA GLN A 234 -11.03 -14.05 -3.78
C GLN A 234 -10.88 -13.64 -2.30
N GLU A 235 -11.89 -12.97 -1.72
CA GLU A 235 -11.99 -12.73 -0.28
C GLU A 235 -11.91 -14.02 0.54
N ALA A 236 -12.68 -15.06 0.21
CA ALA A 236 -12.69 -16.29 0.98
C ALA A 236 -11.30 -16.94 1.01
N LEU A 237 -10.57 -16.92 -0.11
CA LEU A 237 -9.19 -17.44 -0.15
C LEU A 237 -8.26 -16.61 0.75
N LEU A 238 -8.39 -15.28 0.72
CA LEU A 238 -7.58 -14.36 1.52
C LEU A 238 -7.90 -14.48 3.02
N ARG A 239 -9.15 -14.83 3.38
CA ARG A 239 -9.58 -15.08 4.75
C ARG A 239 -8.98 -16.36 5.35
N GLU A 240 -8.67 -17.36 4.52
CA GLU A 240 -7.99 -18.59 4.97
C GLU A 240 -6.45 -18.48 4.98
N GLN A 241 -5.85 -17.42 4.40
CA GLN A 241 -4.39 -17.25 4.42
C GLN A 241 -3.84 -17.25 5.85
N THR A 242 -2.78 -18.02 6.06
CA THR A 242 -2.08 -18.18 7.35
C THR A 242 -0.98 -17.11 7.57
N PHE A 243 -0.54 -16.45 6.49
CA PHE A 243 0.55 -15.48 6.49
C PHE A 243 0.34 -14.37 5.45
N LEU A 244 0.66 -13.12 5.81
CA LEU A 244 0.71 -11.98 4.88
C LEU A 244 1.89 -11.07 5.26
N PRO A 245 2.92 -10.91 4.40
CA PRO A 245 4.04 -10.01 4.67
C PRO A 245 3.63 -8.55 4.45
N LEU A 246 3.92 -7.67 5.42
CA LEU A 246 3.50 -6.28 5.37
C LEU A 246 4.69 -5.34 5.06
N ASN A 247 5.86 -5.62 5.67
CA ASN A 247 7.15 -5.05 5.33
C ASN A 247 8.24 -6.13 5.51
N PRO A 248 8.74 -6.75 4.42
CA PRO A 248 9.85 -7.70 4.48
C PRO A 248 11.13 -7.09 5.05
N GLY A 249 11.94 -7.89 5.74
CA GLY A 249 13.17 -7.47 6.39
C GLY A 249 13.69 -8.51 7.38
N SER A 250 14.72 -8.16 8.15
CA SER A 250 15.23 -8.99 9.25
C SER A 250 15.68 -8.10 10.41
N ALA A 251 15.46 -8.55 11.64
CA ALA A 251 15.83 -7.84 12.86
C ALA A 251 16.13 -8.82 14.01
N GLN A 252 16.98 -8.38 14.95
CA GLN A 252 17.23 -9.07 16.21
C GLN A 252 16.59 -8.31 17.36
N GLY A 253 16.06 -9.05 18.34
CA GLY A 253 15.42 -8.48 19.52
C GLY A 253 14.84 -9.55 20.45
N ARG A 254 14.35 -9.12 21.61
CA ARG A 254 13.65 -9.96 22.57
C ARG A 254 12.19 -10.14 22.13
N LEU A 255 11.77 -11.36 21.79
CA LEU A 255 10.38 -11.61 21.45
C LEU A 255 9.48 -11.42 22.68
N ARG A 256 8.35 -10.73 22.51
CA ARG A 256 7.33 -10.53 23.55
C ARG A 256 5.93 -10.73 22.98
N ILE A 257 5.18 -11.64 23.60
CA ILE A 257 3.75 -11.81 23.33
C ILE A 257 2.97 -10.92 24.28
N VAL A 258 2.13 -10.04 23.74
CA VAL A 258 1.37 -9.04 24.51
C VAL A 258 -0.08 -8.96 24.04
N ALA A 259 -1.01 -8.78 24.98
CA ALA A 259 -2.44 -8.67 24.66
C ALA A 259 -2.78 -7.36 23.95
N SER A 260 -2.19 -6.25 24.41
CA SER A 260 -2.24 -4.93 23.78
C SER A 260 -1.01 -4.11 24.16
N VAL A 261 -0.72 -3.05 23.41
CA VAL A 261 0.39 -2.13 23.72
C VAL A 261 0.05 -1.22 24.89
N GLU A 262 -1.23 -0.86 25.00
CA GLU A 262 -1.80 -0.08 26.10
C GLU A 262 -1.64 -0.79 27.46
N ALA A 263 -1.63 -2.14 27.48
CA ALA A 263 -1.38 -2.97 28.66
C ALA A 263 0.11 -3.31 28.86
N THR A 264 1.03 -2.80 28.03
CA THR A 264 2.47 -3.08 28.16
C THR A 264 3.29 -1.82 27.82
N PRO A 265 3.30 -0.81 28.72
CA PRO A 265 3.99 0.46 28.48
C PRO A 265 5.52 0.35 28.46
N ASP A 266 6.08 -0.75 28.97
CA ASP A 266 7.52 -1.00 29.09
C ASP A 266 8.19 -1.54 27.81
N LEU A 267 7.46 -1.63 26.69
CA LEU A 267 7.97 -2.09 25.40
C LEU A 267 9.18 -1.25 24.92
N LYS A 268 10.24 -1.93 24.49
CA LYS A 268 11.54 -1.33 24.16
C LYS A 268 11.87 -1.41 22.67
N ARG A 269 12.84 -0.58 22.26
CA ARG A 269 13.35 -0.53 20.88
C ARG A 269 13.99 -1.84 20.41
N ASP A 270 14.38 -2.70 21.35
CA ASP A 270 14.93 -4.03 21.13
C ASP A 270 13.93 -5.17 21.39
N ASP A 271 12.65 -4.88 21.65
CA ASP A 271 11.58 -5.90 21.69
C ASP A 271 11.05 -6.20 20.27
N ILE A 272 10.76 -7.48 19.99
CA ILE A 272 10.02 -7.94 18.80
C ILE A 272 8.62 -8.35 19.27
N VAL A 273 7.60 -7.62 18.84
CA VAL A 273 6.28 -7.67 19.49
C VAL A 273 5.31 -8.55 18.72
N VAL A 274 4.65 -9.48 19.41
CA VAL A 274 3.56 -10.31 18.89
C VAL A 274 2.26 -9.85 19.57
N LEU A 275 1.30 -9.37 18.78
CA LEU A 275 0.01 -8.80 19.22
C LEU A 275 -1.16 -9.59 18.65
N ASP A 276 -2.27 -9.65 19.38
CA ASP A 276 -3.55 -10.12 18.83
C ASP A 276 -4.08 -9.14 17.77
N GLU A 277 -4.47 -7.94 18.20
CA GLU A 277 -4.99 -6.88 17.32
C GLU A 277 -4.02 -5.71 17.10
N LEU A 278 -4.37 -4.85 16.15
CA LEU A 278 -3.61 -3.63 15.84
C LEU A 278 -4.01 -2.49 16.79
N PRO A 279 -3.09 -1.98 17.62
CA PRO A 279 -3.30 -0.74 18.36
C PRO A 279 -3.24 0.47 17.41
N ILE A 280 -3.72 1.63 17.87
CA ILE A 280 -3.83 2.84 17.04
C ILE A 280 -2.45 3.46 16.75
N ALA A 281 -1.50 3.28 17.67
CA ALA A 281 -0.09 3.62 17.57
C ALA A 281 0.74 2.57 18.34
N ILE A 282 2.04 2.51 18.08
CA ILE A 282 3.00 1.72 18.87
C ILE A 282 4.25 2.55 19.20
N PRO A 283 4.96 2.28 20.30
CA PRO A 283 6.31 2.79 20.49
C PRO A 283 7.27 2.19 19.42
N PRO A 284 8.44 2.79 19.17
CA PRO A 284 9.45 2.19 18.32
C PRO A 284 9.98 0.87 18.91
N VAL A 285 9.94 -0.20 18.12
CA VAL A 285 10.27 -1.60 18.47
C VAL A 285 11.15 -2.21 17.35
N ALA A 286 11.75 -3.39 17.56
CA ALA A 286 12.65 -4.02 16.59
C ALA A 286 11.92 -4.81 15.47
N GLY A 287 10.70 -5.27 15.72
CA GLY A 287 9.89 -6.04 14.78
C GLY A 287 8.46 -6.26 15.29
N LEU A 288 7.54 -6.65 14.40
CA LEU A 288 6.12 -6.76 14.73
C LEU A 288 5.43 -7.94 14.02
N ILE A 289 4.62 -8.70 14.74
CA ILE A 289 3.72 -9.72 14.19
C ILE A 289 2.31 -9.52 14.77
N THR A 290 1.28 -9.61 13.93
CA THR A 290 -0.14 -9.49 14.36
C THR A 290 -0.96 -10.74 14.03
N GLN A 291 -1.83 -11.16 14.96
CA GLN A 291 -2.67 -12.36 14.79
C GLN A 291 -3.98 -12.12 14.04
N ARG A 292 -4.40 -10.87 13.88
CA ARG A 292 -5.56 -10.48 13.06
C ARG A 292 -5.12 -9.79 11.75
N PRO A 293 -5.83 -9.99 10.62
CA PRO A 293 -5.46 -9.41 9.33
C PRO A 293 -5.37 -7.88 9.34
N SER A 294 -4.38 -7.34 8.63
CA SER A 294 -4.15 -5.90 8.45
C SER A 294 -4.39 -5.45 7.02
N THR A 295 -4.71 -4.17 6.83
CA THR A 295 -4.46 -3.50 5.55
C THR A 295 -2.98 -3.07 5.47
N LEU A 296 -2.44 -2.83 4.27
CA LEU A 296 -1.11 -2.21 4.10
C LEU A 296 -1.07 -0.73 4.51
N LEU A 297 -2.21 -0.12 4.84
CA LEU A 297 -2.37 1.30 5.19
C LEU A 297 -2.72 1.54 6.66
N SER A 298 -2.74 0.52 7.50
CA SER A 298 -2.85 0.73 8.96
C SER A 298 -1.70 1.63 9.42
N HIS A 299 -1.97 2.54 10.38
CA HIS A 299 -0.94 3.46 10.90
C HIS A 299 0.32 2.71 11.32
N VAL A 300 0.12 1.58 12.02
CA VAL A 300 1.19 0.68 12.47
C VAL A 300 2.06 0.18 11.31
N ASN A 301 1.49 -0.19 10.16
CA ASN A 301 2.30 -0.60 9.01
C ASN A 301 3.09 0.57 8.40
N LEU A 302 2.50 1.76 8.35
CA LEU A 302 3.19 2.97 7.87
C LEU A 302 4.34 3.39 8.81
N LEU A 303 4.18 3.20 10.12
CA LEU A 303 5.22 3.40 11.13
C LEU A 303 6.34 2.34 11.00
N ALA A 304 6.00 1.05 10.95
CA ALA A 304 6.94 -0.05 10.78
C ALA A 304 7.80 0.13 9.51
N LYS A 305 7.17 0.52 8.39
CA LYS A 305 7.84 0.84 7.12
C LYS A 305 8.75 2.07 7.21
N GLY A 306 8.34 3.11 7.94
CA GLY A 306 9.15 4.31 8.17
C GLY A 306 10.43 4.00 8.95
N TRP A 307 10.28 3.31 10.08
CA TRP A 307 11.42 2.81 10.88
C TRP A 307 12.28 1.82 10.09
N GLY A 308 11.65 0.98 9.25
CA GLY A 308 12.32 -0.02 8.41
C GLY A 308 12.43 -1.39 9.07
N ILE A 309 11.49 -1.71 9.97
CA ILE A 309 11.48 -2.96 10.74
C ILE A 309 10.64 -4.04 10.02
N PRO A 310 10.97 -5.34 10.18
CA PRO A 310 10.15 -6.41 9.63
C PRO A 310 8.77 -6.46 10.30
N ASN A 311 7.70 -6.56 9.50
CA ASN A 311 6.38 -6.90 10.02
C ASN A 311 5.52 -7.77 9.09
N ALA A 312 4.65 -8.56 9.70
CA ALA A 312 3.71 -9.46 9.02
C ALA A 312 2.44 -9.69 9.83
N TYR A 313 1.37 -10.10 9.15
CA TYR A 313 0.29 -10.86 9.76
C TYR A 313 0.65 -12.36 9.72
N VAL A 314 0.43 -13.05 10.85
CA VAL A 314 0.63 -14.50 11.02
C VAL A 314 -0.54 -15.00 11.87
N ARG A 315 -1.31 -15.96 11.34
CA ARG A 315 -2.41 -16.61 12.08
C ARG A 315 -1.87 -17.31 13.32
N ASP A 316 -2.57 -17.16 14.45
CA ASP A 316 -2.27 -17.81 15.74
C ASP A 316 -0.81 -17.64 16.22
N ALA A 317 -0.16 -16.53 15.85
CA ALA A 317 1.25 -16.26 16.12
C ALA A 317 1.65 -16.36 17.60
N ALA A 318 0.76 -15.99 18.53
CA ALA A 318 1.02 -16.10 19.97
C ALA A 318 1.08 -17.56 20.43
N SER A 319 0.32 -18.46 19.80
CA SER A 319 0.42 -19.90 20.03
C SER A 319 1.68 -20.47 19.36
N ALA A 320 1.92 -20.13 18.09
CA ALA A 320 3.04 -20.65 17.30
C ALA A 320 4.42 -20.23 17.85
N LEU A 321 4.53 -19.00 18.37
CA LEU A 321 5.79 -18.41 18.84
C LEU A 321 5.95 -18.44 20.37
N ARG A 322 5.02 -19.08 21.10
CA ARG A 322 5.03 -19.16 22.57
C ARG A 322 6.33 -19.70 23.17
N GLN A 323 6.99 -20.60 22.45
CA GLN A 323 8.28 -21.19 22.82
C GLN A 323 9.45 -20.18 22.84
N TYR A 324 9.27 -19.00 22.24
CA TYR A 324 10.29 -17.94 22.15
C TYR A 324 9.98 -16.73 23.04
N ASP A 325 8.88 -16.73 23.78
CA ASP A 325 8.46 -15.57 24.56
C ASP A 325 9.49 -15.21 25.64
N GLY A 326 9.87 -13.93 25.71
CA GLY A 326 10.97 -13.43 26.55
C GLY A 326 12.38 -13.72 26.05
N GLN A 327 12.57 -14.53 25.00
CA GLN A 327 13.89 -14.91 24.47
C GLN A 327 14.41 -13.94 23.41
N TRP A 328 15.72 -13.90 23.22
CA TRP A 328 16.34 -13.20 22.10
C TRP A 328 16.24 -14.04 20.82
N VAL A 329 15.73 -13.42 19.74
CA VAL A 329 15.53 -14.07 18.45
C VAL A 329 15.99 -13.18 17.29
N THR A 330 16.30 -13.81 16.16
CA THR A 330 16.27 -13.17 14.85
C THR A 330 14.90 -13.45 14.20
N LEU A 331 14.14 -12.39 13.92
CA LEU A 331 12.94 -12.44 13.07
C LEU A 331 13.34 -12.07 11.64
N THR A 332 12.95 -12.90 10.66
CA THR A 332 13.06 -12.59 9.23
C THR A 332 11.70 -12.75 8.58
N VAL A 333 11.23 -11.69 7.90
CA VAL A 333 10.00 -11.69 7.09
C VAL A 333 10.41 -11.58 5.63
N SER A 334 10.02 -12.55 4.80
CA SER A 334 10.27 -12.56 3.36
C SER A 334 9.00 -12.23 2.57
N GLY A 335 9.07 -12.24 1.23
CA GLY A 335 7.90 -12.03 0.38
C GLY A 335 6.88 -13.18 0.37
N ASN A 336 7.23 -14.37 0.90
CA ASN A 336 6.39 -15.58 0.84
C ASN A 336 6.35 -16.42 2.13
N ASP A 337 7.21 -16.13 3.12
CA ASP A 337 7.45 -16.94 4.34
C ASP A 337 8.00 -16.06 5.48
N TYR A 338 7.93 -16.51 6.73
CA TYR A 338 8.58 -15.88 7.89
C TYR A 338 9.33 -16.90 8.75
N GLN A 339 10.41 -16.47 9.39
CA GLN A 339 11.25 -17.34 10.22
C GLN A 339 11.65 -16.63 11.51
N VAL A 340 11.52 -17.35 12.63
CA VAL A 340 12.02 -16.95 13.95
C VAL A 340 13.07 -17.96 14.37
N ARG A 341 14.24 -17.49 14.81
CA ARG A 341 15.34 -18.36 15.29
C ARG A 341 15.91 -17.78 16.58
N PRO A 342 16.14 -18.59 17.65
CA PRO A 342 16.88 -18.14 18.82
C PRO A 342 18.24 -17.56 18.46
N THR A 343 18.69 -16.56 19.23
CA THR A 343 20.01 -15.96 19.08
C THR A 343 20.48 -15.44 20.44
N ASP A 344 21.80 -15.40 20.67
CA ASP A 344 22.34 -14.83 21.90
C ASP A 344 22.01 -13.34 22.00
N ARG A 345 21.86 -12.83 23.23
CA ARG A 345 21.75 -11.39 23.45
C ARG A 345 23.03 -10.71 22.91
N PRO A 346 22.93 -9.74 21.99
CA PRO A 346 24.12 -9.08 21.44
C PRO A 346 24.98 -8.45 22.54
N ALA A 347 26.24 -8.90 22.65
CA ALA A 347 27.18 -8.48 23.70
C ALA A 347 27.45 -6.97 23.67
N THR A 348 27.44 -6.39 22.45
CA THR A 348 27.11 -5.00 22.20
C THR A 348 25.88 -4.96 21.31
N GLN A 349 24.94 -4.04 21.57
CA GLN A 349 23.96 -3.68 20.54
C GLN A 349 24.74 -3.14 19.34
N PRO A 350 24.46 -3.60 18.10
CA PRO A 350 24.92 -2.89 16.92
C PRO A 350 24.49 -1.42 17.03
N PRO A 351 25.36 -0.44 16.71
CA PRO A 351 24.93 0.95 16.67
C PRO A 351 23.72 1.04 15.73
N ALA A 352 22.60 1.56 16.24
CA ALA A 352 21.32 1.57 15.52
C ALA A 352 21.53 2.06 14.08
N THR A 353 21.07 1.25 13.11
CA THR A 353 21.46 1.28 11.69
C THR A 353 21.72 2.71 11.23
N PRO A 354 22.96 3.04 10.81
CA PRO A 354 23.55 4.37 10.94
C PRO A 354 22.56 5.43 10.46
N PRO A 355 22.22 6.41 11.31
CA PRO A 355 20.92 7.07 11.30
C PRO A 355 20.58 7.59 9.91
N LYS A 356 19.51 7.00 9.32
CA LYS A 356 18.95 7.39 8.02
C LYS A 356 19.02 8.92 7.91
N PRO A 357 19.66 9.47 6.86
CA PRO A 357 20.23 10.82 6.89
C PRO A 357 19.19 11.83 7.37
N ARG A 358 19.44 12.43 8.56
CA ARG A 358 18.45 13.17 9.38
C ARG A 358 17.39 13.84 8.53
N ALA A 359 16.14 13.40 8.67
CA ALA A 359 15.03 13.85 7.83
C ALA A 359 14.95 15.40 7.86
N ARG A 360 15.38 16.03 6.77
CA ARG A 360 15.59 17.48 6.72
C ARG A 360 14.24 18.19 6.73
N LEU A 361 13.84 18.69 7.90
CA LEU A 361 12.68 19.55 8.05
C LEU A 361 12.75 20.72 7.07
N PRO A 362 11.71 20.96 6.25
CA PRO A 362 11.58 22.19 5.47
C PRO A 362 11.64 23.41 6.41
N LYS A 363 12.51 24.39 6.08
CA LYS A 363 12.62 25.63 6.87
C LYS A 363 11.28 26.37 6.86
N PRO A 364 10.59 26.46 8.01
CA PRO A 364 9.28 27.09 8.08
C PRO A 364 9.40 28.59 7.78
N ASP A 365 8.32 29.13 7.24
CA ASP A 365 8.10 30.55 7.08
C ASP A 365 7.18 31.03 8.22
N LEU A 366 7.74 31.89 9.07
CA LEU A 366 7.06 32.49 10.22
C LEU A 366 6.68 33.96 9.97
N THR A 367 6.83 34.45 8.73
CA THR A 367 6.42 35.81 8.34
C THR A 367 4.91 35.89 8.10
N VAL A 368 4.31 34.82 7.56
CA VAL A 368 2.87 34.73 7.33
C VAL A 368 2.12 34.52 8.65
N ARG A 369 1.52 35.60 9.15
CA ARG A 369 0.73 35.62 10.41
C ARG A 369 -0.78 35.57 10.20
N ALA A 370 -1.28 36.03 9.05
CA ALA A 370 -2.71 36.07 8.74
C ALA A 370 -3.28 34.66 8.48
N LEU A 371 -4.54 34.45 8.83
CA LEU A 371 -5.27 33.21 8.49
C LEU A 371 -5.37 33.06 6.97
N GLN A 372 -5.14 31.85 6.46
CA GLN A 372 -5.16 31.58 5.02
C GLN A 372 -6.43 30.82 4.61
N PRO A 373 -7.34 31.42 3.83
CA PRO A 373 -8.45 30.72 3.18
C PRO A 373 -7.99 29.52 2.35
N LEU A 374 -8.70 28.39 2.41
CA LEU A 374 -8.27 27.16 1.74
C LEU A 374 -8.34 27.24 0.20
N ASP A 375 -9.13 28.15 -0.36
CA ASP A 375 -9.12 28.49 -1.80
C ASP A 375 -7.89 29.32 -2.23
N ALA A 376 -7.26 30.05 -1.31
CA ALA A 376 -6.05 30.83 -1.59
C ALA A 376 -4.74 30.00 -1.55
N LEU A 377 -4.77 28.81 -0.95
CA LEU A 377 -3.59 27.97 -0.72
C LEU A 377 -3.17 27.15 -1.96
N ALA A 378 -1.86 27.13 -2.22
CA ALA A 378 -1.22 26.23 -3.19
C ALA A 378 -0.07 25.42 -2.54
N VAL A 379 0.50 24.46 -3.27
CA VAL A 379 1.52 23.52 -2.76
C VAL A 379 2.74 24.24 -2.13
N ARG A 380 3.13 25.42 -2.64
CA ARG A 380 4.24 26.23 -2.13
C ARG A 380 4.01 26.75 -0.70
N ASP A 381 2.76 26.91 -0.31
CA ASP A 381 2.32 27.53 0.95
C ASP A 381 2.40 26.54 2.14
N SER A 382 2.77 25.29 1.85
CA SER A 382 3.19 24.27 2.83
C SER A 382 4.30 24.75 3.77
N ARG A 383 5.09 25.76 3.37
CA ARG A 383 6.12 26.38 4.21
C ARG A 383 5.57 27.18 5.39
N HIS A 384 4.31 27.60 5.38
CA HIS A 384 3.66 28.29 6.52
C HIS A 384 2.34 27.61 6.98
N CYS A 385 1.74 26.75 6.15
CA CYS A 385 0.49 26.02 6.46
C CYS A 385 0.63 24.49 6.52
N GLY A 386 1.83 23.93 6.35
CA GLY A 386 2.06 22.48 6.30
C GLY A 386 1.51 21.82 5.03
N VAL A 387 1.98 20.59 4.76
CA VAL A 387 1.70 19.88 3.50
C VAL A 387 0.21 19.62 3.28
N LYS A 388 -0.52 19.27 4.36
CA LYS A 388 -1.92 18.84 4.32
C LYS A 388 -2.86 19.93 3.79
N ALA A 389 -2.80 21.12 4.40
CA ALA A 389 -3.62 22.27 3.97
C ALA A 389 -3.23 22.77 2.57
N ALA A 390 -1.92 22.82 2.27
CA ALA A 390 -1.40 23.28 0.99
C ALA A 390 -1.81 22.38 -0.20
N ASN A 391 -1.79 21.06 -0.01
CA ASN A 391 -2.25 20.11 -1.02
C ASN A 391 -3.76 20.20 -1.24
N LEU A 392 -4.54 20.34 -0.17
CA LEU A 392 -6.00 20.45 -0.25
C LEU A 392 -6.45 21.72 -0.98
N GLY A 393 -5.82 22.86 -0.72
CA GLY A 393 -6.07 24.09 -1.49
C GLY A 393 -5.71 23.94 -2.96
N ALA A 394 -4.53 23.38 -3.24
CA ALA A 394 -4.06 23.14 -4.61
C ALA A 394 -4.96 22.18 -5.42
N LEU A 395 -5.73 21.31 -4.75
CA LEU A 395 -6.72 20.41 -5.35
C LEU A 395 -8.08 21.06 -5.59
N ARG A 396 -8.50 22.04 -4.77
CA ARG A 396 -9.86 22.62 -4.84
C ARG A 396 -10.24 23.15 -6.23
N SER A 397 -9.27 23.72 -6.96
CA SER A 397 -9.43 24.23 -8.33
C SER A 397 -9.16 23.20 -9.44
N ALA A 398 -8.87 21.95 -9.10
CA ALA A 398 -8.43 20.91 -10.03
C ALA A 398 -9.22 19.59 -9.95
N LEU A 399 -10.23 19.51 -9.08
CA LEU A 399 -11.14 18.37 -9.00
C LEU A 399 -12.29 18.49 -10.04
N PRO A 400 -12.81 17.36 -10.56
CA PRO A 400 -13.98 17.37 -11.44
C PRO A 400 -15.24 17.74 -10.64
N PRO A 401 -16.35 18.22 -11.27
CA PRO A 401 -17.57 18.63 -10.56
C PRO A 401 -18.23 17.57 -9.65
N ALA A 402 -17.93 16.28 -9.86
CA ALA A 402 -18.38 15.17 -9.01
C ALA A 402 -17.53 15.00 -7.73
N ALA A 403 -16.47 15.78 -7.55
CA ALA A 403 -15.59 15.74 -6.39
C ALA A 403 -15.26 17.15 -5.86
N SER A 404 -15.02 17.27 -4.55
CA SER A 404 -14.69 18.56 -3.91
C SER A 404 -13.76 18.39 -2.71
N VAL A 405 -13.14 19.47 -2.28
CA VAL A 405 -12.49 19.60 -0.96
C VAL A 405 -13.44 20.40 -0.05
N PRO A 406 -13.73 19.98 1.20
CA PRO A 406 -14.54 20.77 2.12
C PRO A 406 -13.84 22.10 2.42
N ASP A 407 -14.61 23.19 2.45
CA ASP A 407 -14.04 24.51 2.74
C ASP A 407 -13.49 24.60 4.17
N GLY A 408 -12.51 25.46 4.36
CA GLY A 408 -11.77 25.63 5.59
C GLY A 408 -10.77 26.77 5.51
N PHE A 409 -9.96 26.93 6.56
CA PHE A 409 -8.84 27.86 6.61
C PHE A 409 -7.68 27.29 7.42
N CYS A 410 -6.48 27.79 7.15
CA CYS A 410 -5.27 27.48 7.89
C CYS A 410 -4.95 28.58 8.92
N ILE A 411 -4.64 28.15 10.14
CA ILE A 411 -3.92 28.93 11.15
C ILE A 411 -2.41 28.65 10.96
N PRO A 412 -1.59 29.62 10.56
CA PRO A 412 -0.22 29.38 10.10
C PRO A 412 0.79 29.15 11.25
N PHE A 413 1.95 28.58 10.91
CA PHE A 413 3.06 28.28 11.83
C PHE A 413 3.48 29.46 12.73
N ALA A 414 3.34 30.70 12.26
CA ALA A 414 3.69 31.88 13.04
C ALA A 414 2.85 32.04 14.33
N GLN A 415 1.57 31.65 14.32
CA GLN A 415 0.71 31.72 15.51
C GLN A 415 1.09 30.63 16.53
N TYR A 416 1.40 29.41 16.06
CA TYR A 416 1.98 28.34 16.89
C TYR A 416 3.30 28.79 17.54
N ALA A 417 4.23 29.33 16.76
CA ALA A 417 5.54 29.74 17.26
C ALA A 417 5.43 30.82 18.34
N ALA A 418 4.60 31.84 18.13
CA ALA A 418 4.34 32.88 19.12
C ALA A 418 3.67 32.34 20.39
N PHE A 419 2.74 31.39 20.26
CA PHE A 419 2.07 30.76 21.42
C PHE A 419 3.06 29.93 22.25
N MET A 420 3.88 29.09 21.61
CA MET A 420 4.89 28.27 22.30
C MET A 420 6.02 29.11 22.91
N GLN A 421 6.42 30.22 22.27
CA GLN A 421 7.38 31.17 22.81
C GLN A 421 6.85 31.84 24.09
N ARG A 422 5.59 32.30 24.09
CA ARG A 422 4.95 32.91 25.28
C ARG A 422 4.89 31.96 26.48
N LEU A 423 4.82 30.65 26.24
CA LEU A 423 4.80 29.60 27.26
C LEU A 423 6.20 29.02 27.59
N ASN A 424 7.27 29.57 27.01
CA ASN A 424 8.66 29.12 27.16
C ASN A 424 8.86 27.60 26.91
N VAL A 425 8.06 27.02 25.99
CA VAL A 425 8.00 25.57 25.78
C VAL A 425 9.33 25.00 25.29
N ALA A 426 10.07 25.75 24.46
CA ALA A 426 11.39 25.34 23.98
C ALA A 426 12.42 25.24 25.12
N GLN A 427 12.46 26.23 26.01
CA GLN A 427 13.36 26.26 27.18
C GLN A 427 13.00 25.15 28.17
N ARG A 428 11.70 24.94 28.42
CA ARG A 428 11.20 23.84 29.27
C ARG A 428 11.57 22.48 28.71
N LEU A 429 11.43 22.28 27.41
CA LEU A 429 11.80 21.02 26.77
C LEU A 429 13.32 20.80 26.78
N ALA A 430 14.13 21.82 26.50
CA ALA A 430 15.58 21.72 26.58
C ALA A 430 16.06 21.34 28.00
N ALA A 431 15.41 21.85 29.05
CA ALA A 431 15.68 21.46 30.43
C ALA A 431 15.27 20.00 30.74
N LEU A 432 14.19 19.49 30.13
CA LEU A 432 13.84 18.06 30.20
C LEU A 432 14.88 17.20 29.45
N GLU A 433 15.24 17.59 28.23
CA GLU A 433 16.19 16.88 27.37
C GLU A 433 17.62 16.82 27.95
N GLN A 434 17.95 17.66 28.93
CA GLN A 434 19.22 17.61 29.69
C GLN A 434 19.19 16.64 30.88
N ARG A 435 18.02 16.20 31.36
CA ARG A 435 17.92 15.34 32.55
C ARG A 435 18.23 13.88 32.22
N PRO A 436 19.14 13.19 32.96
CA PRO A 436 19.44 11.79 32.71
C PRO A 436 18.24 10.83 32.84
N ASP A 437 17.31 11.09 33.76
CA ASP A 437 16.10 10.28 33.93
C ASP A 437 15.18 10.38 32.72
N PHE A 438 14.92 11.60 32.22
CA PHE A 438 14.15 11.84 31.00
C PHE A 438 14.86 11.29 29.75
N ILE A 439 16.20 11.30 29.66
CA ILE A 439 16.92 10.70 28.52
C ILE A 439 16.74 9.17 28.50
N ALA A 440 16.84 8.51 29.66
CA ALA A 440 16.77 7.06 29.79
C ALA A 440 15.33 6.52 29.82
N ASP A 441 14.51 6.98 30.77
CA ASP A 441 13.24 6.36 31.17
C ASP A 441 12.04 6.82 30.30
N ALA A 442 11.32 5.84 29.75
CA ALA A 442 10.17 6.08 28.88
C ALA A 442 8.94 6.62 29.61
N ASP A 443 8.69 6.21 30.84
CA ASP A 443 7.51 6.61 31.60
C ASP A 443 7.74 7.95 32.31
N VAL A 444 8.99 8.30 32.66
CA VAL A 444 9.37 9.69 32.95
C VAL A 444 9.05 10.59 31.76
N ARG A 445 9.50 10.26 30.54
CA ARG A 445 9.15 11.03 29.34
C ARG A 445 7.64 11.13 29.12
N ARG A 446 6.92 10.02 29.26
CA ARG A 446 5.46 9.95 29.10
C ARG A 446 4.74 10.91 30.05
N LYS A 447 5.15 10.93 31.33
CA LYS A 447 4.61 11.80 32.38
C LYS A 447 4.93 13.28 32.14
N GLU A 448 6.20 13.61 31.89
CA GLU A 448 6.66 15.00 31.72
C GLU A 448 6.09 15.63 30.44
N LEU A 449 6.01 14.88 29.33
CA LEU A 449 5.36 15.33 28.10
C LEU A 449 3.83 15.48 28.27
N ALA A 450 3.19 14.61 29.06
CA ALA A 450 1.77 14.77 29.39
C ALA A 450 1.49 16.04 30.21
N ALA A 451 2.35 16.37 31.18
CA ALA A 451 2.27 17.62 31.95
C ALA A 451 2.47 18.85 31.03
N LEU A 452 3.51 18.86 30.20
CA LEU A 452 3.76 19.93 29.22
C LEU A 452 2.57 20.15 28.27
N ARG A 453 1.90 19.07 27.84
CA ARG A 453 0.69 19.14 27.02
C ARG A 453 -0.50 19.75 27.76
N GLN A 454 -0.68 19.41 29.04
CA GLN A 454 -1.76 20.00 29.85
C GLN A 454 -1.58 21.52 29.97
N ASP A 455 -0.38 22.00 30.25
CA ASP A 455 -0.11 23.44 30.32
C ASP A 455 -0.41 24.17 29.00
N ILE A 456 0.03 23.60 27.86
CA ILE A 456 -0.26 24.14 26.52
C ILE A 456 -1.79 24.17 26.26
N MET A 457 -2.52 23.17 26.74
CA MET A 457 -3.98 23.07 26.60
C MET A 457 -4.76 23.93 27.60
N GLN A 458 -4.18 24.29 28.75
CA GLN A 458 -4.84 25.06 29.82
C GLN A 458 -4.51 26.55 29.79
N ALA A 459 -3.38 26.94 29.19
CA ALA A 459 -3.00 28.33 28.99
C ALA A 459 -4.09 29.14 28.27
N ALA A 460 -4.37 30.34 28.75
CA ALA A 460 -5.33 31.24 28.11
C ALA A 460 -4.94 31.52 26.64
N PRO A 461 -5.85 31.38 25.67
CA PRO A 461 -5.61 31.78 24.29
C PRO A 461 -5.51 33.31 24.18
N ASP A 462 -4.82 33.79 23.14
CA ASP A 462 -4.86 35.21 22.81
C ASP A 462 -6.28 35.59 22.36
N ALA A 463 -6.88 36.59 23.00
CA ALA A 463 -8.28 36.95 22.80
C ALA A 463 -8.55 37.50 21.38
N ALA A 464 -7.60 38.20 20.78
CA ALA A 464 -7.72 38.73 19.42
C ALA A 464 -7.56 37.61 18.38
N GLN A 465 -6.63 36.68 18.58
CA GLN A 465 -6.50 35.49 17.74
C GLN A 465 -7.75 34.63 17.82
N ALA A 466 -8.23 34.28 19.03
CA ALA A 466 -9.43 33.49 19.24
C ALA A 466 -10.72 34.19 18.74
N HIS A 467 -10.76 35.52 18.74
CA HIS A 467 -11.83 36.27 18.04
C HIS A 467 -11.69 36.13 16.52
N SER A 468 -10.49 36.30 15.95
CA SER A 468 -10.25 36.19 14.49
C SER A 468 -10.58 34.79 13.94
N TRP A 469 -10.26 33.73 14.69
CA TRP A 469 -10.60 32.34 14.32
C TRP A 469 -12.12 32.14 14.28
N ARG A 470 -12.85 32.64 15.29
CA ARG A 470 -14.32 32.58 15.34
C ARG A 470 -14.97 33.44 14.25
N ALA A 471 -14.45 34.65 14.00
CA ALA A 471 -14.96 35.54 12.97
C ALA A 471 -14.84 34.92 11.56
N LEU A 472 -13.70 34.31 11.23
CA LEU A 472 -13.51 33.61 9.94
C LEU A 472 -14.33 32.32 9.85
N TRP A 473 -14.49 31.57 10.95
CA TRP A 473 -15.37 30.40 11.02
C TRP A 473 -16.83 30.78 10.74
N GLN A 474 -17.36 31.80 11.42
CA GLN A 474 -18.74 32.26 11.25
C GLN A 474 -18.99 32.82 9.85
N SER A 475 -18.17 33.79 9.40
CA SER A 475 -18.37 34.46 8.11
C SER A 475 -18.22 33.54 6.89
N ARG A 476 -17.29 32.57 6.92
CA ARG A 476 -16.95 31.77 5.73
C ARG A 476 -17.41 30.32 5.77
N LEU A 477 -17.62 29.73 6.95
CA LEU A 477 -18.14 28.36 7.11
C LEU A 477 -19.49 28.33 7.86
N GLN A 478 -20.13 29.48 8.07
CA GLN A 478 -21.50 29.63 8.60
C GLN A 478 -21.71 29.02 9.99
N GLY A 479 -20.66 28.99 10.83
CA GLY A 479 -20.70 28.41 12.18
C GLY A 479 -20.94 26.89 12.22
N ARG A 480 -20.95 26.22 11.06
CA ARG A 480 -21.19 24.77 10.95
C ARG A 480 -20.02 23.98 11.54
N GLY A 481 -20.29 22.75 11.99
CA GLY A 481 -19.29 21.87 12.60
C GLY A 481 -18.01 21.71 11.77
N VAL A 482 -16.85 21.85 12.42
CA VAL A 482 -15.52 21.80 11.79
C VAL A 482 -14.61 20.74 12.42
N PHE A 483 -13.82 20.05 11.61
CA PHE A 483 -12.67 19.28 12.05
C PHE A 483 -11.46 20.21 12.17
N VAL A 484 -10.74 20.10 13.28
CA VAL A 484 -9.55 20.89 13.59
C VAL A 484 -8.36 19.95 13.53
N ARG A 485 -7.56 20.05 12.47
CA ARG A 485 -6.59 19.02 12.04
C ARG A 485 -5.15 19.52 12.10
N SER A 486 -4.22 18.62 12.43
CA SER A 486 -2.77 18.88 12.32
C SER A 486 -2.33 19.16 10.88
N SER A 487 -1.31 19.99 10.69
CA SER A 487 -0.61 20.19 9.42
C SER A 487 0.80 20.74 9.74
N SER A 488 1.76 19.87 10.07
CA SER A 488 3.09 20.31 10.52
C SER A 488 4.10 20.46 9.38
N ASN A 489 5.30 20.98 9.69
CA ASN A 489 6.48 20.88 8.81
C ASN A 489 7.21 19.52 8.92
N SER A 490 6.69 18.58 9.72
CA SER A 490 7.26 17.26 9.98
C SER A 490 6.39 16.10 9.50
N GLU A 491 5.17 16.36 9.02
CA GLU A 491 4.34 15.36 8.33
C GLU A 491 4.92 15.04 6.94
N ASP A 492 4.73 13.79 6.51
CA ASP A 492 5.06 13.27 5.16
C ASP A 492 6.50 13.53 4.65
N LEU A 493 7.49 13.46 5.54
CA LEU A 493 8.91 13.56 5.19
C LEU A 493 9.45 12.26 4.54
N PRO A 494 10.48 12.34 3.67
CA PRO A 494 11.24 11.17 3.26
C PRO A 494 11.82 10.42 4.47
N GLY A 495 11.38 9.17 4.66
CA GLY A 495 11.82 8.32 5.78
C GLY A 495 11.12 8.55 7.13
N PHE A 496 10.16 9.48 7.24
CA PHE A 496 9.40 9.70 8.47
C PHE A 496 7.90 9.98 8.19
N SER A 497 7.03 9.12 8.71
CA SER A 497 5.58 9.24 8.57
C SER A 497 4.97 9.93 9.79
N GLY A 498 4.14 10.95 9.55
CA GLY A 498 3.32 11.60 10.60
C GLY A 498 2.01 10.87 10.92
N ALA A 499 1.72 9.74 10.25
CA ALA A 499 0.44 9.04 10.36
C ALA A 499 0.18 8.54 11.80
N GLY A 500 -1.00 8.87 12.33
CA GLY A 500 -1.40 8.52 13.71
C GLY A 500 -0.71 9.30 14.84
N LEU A 501 0.35 10.07 14.56
CA LEU A 501 1.15 10.72 15.62
C LEU A 501 0.52 11.99 16.19
N TYR A 502 -0.15 12.79 15.36
CA TYR A 502 -0.71 14.10 15.72
C TYR A 502 -2.24 14.06 15.85
N THR A 503 -2.79 14.89 16.73
CA THR A 503 -4.22 14.87 17.05
C THR A 503 -5.04 15.65 16.02
N THR A 504 -6.21 15.13 15.71
CA THR A 504 -7.32 15.86 15.07
C THR A 504 -8.49 15.90 16.05
N VAL A 505 -9.09 17.07 16.25
CA VAL A 505 -10.33 17.22 17.03
C VAL A 505 -11.51 17.21 16.05
N PRO A 506 -12.39 16.19 16.09
CA PRO A 506 -13.48 16.06 15.13
C PRO A 506 -14.67 16.94 15.52
N ASN A 507 -15.34 17.50 14.52
CA ASN A 507 -16.66 18.12 14.62
C ASN A 507 -16.86 19.07 15.84
N VAL A 508 -16.05 20.12 15.92
CA VAL A 508 -16.25 21.23 16.85
C VAL A 508 -17.43 22.07 16.36
N THR A 509 -18.49 22.18 17.17
CA THR A 509 -19.73 22.93 16.85
C THR A 509 -19.88 24.22 17.65
N GLN A 510 -19.25 24.32 18.83
CA GLN A 510 -19.37 25.49 19.72
C GLN A 510 -18.27 26.52 19.44
N PRO A 511 -18.56 27.84 19.30
CA PRO A 511 -17.57 28.89 19.02
C PRO A 511 -16.40 28.90 20.00
N GLU A 512 -16.68 28.72 21.29
CA GLU A 512 -15.74 28.76 22.40
C GLU A 512 -14.77 27.57 22.39
N ALA A 513 -15.24 26.41 21.90
CA ALA A 513 -14.46 25.19 21.84
C ALA A 513 -13.36 25.22 20.75
N LEU A 514 -13.46 26.10 19.73
CA LEU A 514 -12.45 26.19 18.66
C LEU A 514 -11.06 26.52 19.21
N ALA A 515 -10.95 27.46 20.15
CA ALA A 515 -9.63 27.83 20.70
C ALA A 515 -8.98 26.65 21.44
N LYS A 516 -9.76 25.92 22.25
CA LYS A 516 -9.31 24.71 22.95
C LYS A 516 -8.92 23.59 21.98
N ALA A 517 -9.65 23.43 20.87
CA ALA A 517 -9.34 22.46 19.84
C ALA A 517 -8.01 22.78 19.13
N VAL A 518 -7.78 24.05 18.76
CA VAL A 518 -6.51 24.53 18.19
C VAL A 518 -5.35 24.25 19.15
N GLN A 519 -5.51 24.56 20.44
CA GLN A 519 -4.51 24.28 21.48
C GLN A 519 -4.25 22.78 21.67
N THR A 520 -5.27 21.93 21.52
CA THR A 520 -5.14 20.47 21.59
C THR A 520 -4.34 19.91 20.41
N VAL A 521 -4.56 20.43 19.19
CA VAL A 521 -3.73 20.07 18.02
C VAL A 521 -2.30 20.58 18.18
N TRP A 522 -2.10 21.79 18.69
CA TRP A 522 -0.76 22.34 18.99
C TRP A 522 -0.01 21.54 20.05
N ALA A 523 -0.68 21.15 21.15
CA ALA A 523 -0.11 20.28 22.17
C ALA A 523 0.27 18.90 21.62
N SER A 524 -0.42 18.41 20.58
CA SER A 524 -0.18 17.08 20.02
C SER A 524 1.21 16.89 19.39
N VAL A 525 1.96 17.97 19.12
CA VAL A 525 3.40 17.89 18.80
C VAL A 525 4.17 17.10 19.86
N TYR A 526 3.77 17.25 21.13
CA TYR A 526 4.39 16.60 22.29
C TYR A 526 3.65 15.33 22.73
N ASN A 527 2.78 14.74 21.88
CA ASN A 527 2.30 13.38 22.09
C ASN A 527 3.52 12.44 22.28
N PHE A 528 3.45 11.50 23.22
CA PHE A 528 4.58 10.63 23.56
C PHE A 528 5.14 9.90 22.32
N ASP A 529 4.26 9.33 21.51
CA ASP A 529 4.64 8.59 20.30
C ASP A 529 5.16 9.53 19.19
N ALA A 530 4.61 10.75 19.09
CA ALA A 530 5.10 11.79 18.18
C ALA A 530 6.47 12.36 18.61
N TYR A 531 6.78 12.29 19.90
CA TYR A 531 8.11 12.60 20.43
C TYR A 531 9.07 11.43 20.16
N GLU A 532 8.74 10.21 20.56
CA GLU A 532 9.60 9.03 20.36
C GLU A 532 9.91 8.74 18.88
N ALA A 533 8.92 8.87 17.98
CA ALA A 533 9.14 8.69 16.55
C ALA A 533 10.09 9.76 15.97
N ARG A 534 9.96 11.04 16.38
CA ARG A 534 10.89 12.11 15.99
C ARG A 534 12.30 11.89 16.56
N ARG A 535 12.38 11.44 17.82
CA ARG A 535 13.64 11.09 18.50
C ARG A 535 14.34 9.90 17.81
N ALA A 536 13.58 8.91 17.35
CA ALA A 536 14.09 7.80 16.56
C ALA A 536 14.57 8.22 15.16
N ALA A 537 13.92 9.19 14.53
CA ALA A 537 14.29 9.74 13.23
C ALA A 537 15.39 10.83 13.27
N GLY A 538 15.91 11.19 14.45
CA GLY A 538 16.90 12.25 14.62
C GLY A 538 16.39 13.66 14.28
N ILE A 539 15.08 13.89 14.41
CA ILE A 539 14.41 15.15 14.13
C ILE A 539 14.40 16.00 15.42
N GLY A 540 15.04 17.18 15.37
CA GLY A 540 15.06 18.13 16.49
C GLY A 540 13.64 18.56 16.90
N HIS A 541 13.36 18.56 18.20
CA HIS A 541 12.00 18.75 18.71
C HIS A 541 11.55 20.22 18.69
N ASP A 542 12.53 21.13 18.74
CA ASP A 542 12.45 22.59 18.64
C ASP A 542 12.07 23.09 17.23
N ALA A 543 12.61 22.44 16.20
CA ALA A 543 12.45 22.84 14.80
C ALA A 543 11.08 22.45 14.19
N VAL A 544 10.21 21.79 14.96
CA VAL A 544 8.88 21.35 14.53
C VAL A 544 7.81 22.37 14.88
N VAL A 545 7.07 22.80 13.85
CA VAL A 545 5.96 23.76 13.95
C VAL A 545 4.66 23.17 13.40
N MET A 546 3.54 23.51 14.01
CA MET A 546 2.22 22.95 13.72
C MET A 546 1.25 24.03 13.25
N ALA A 547 0.90 24.01 11.95
CA ALA A 547 -0.24 24.76 11.45
C ALA A 547 -1.51 23.93 11.71
N VAL A 548 -2.65 24.60 11.78
CA VAL A 548 -3.93 23.96 12.06
C VAL A 548 -4.91 24.24 10.93
N LEU A 549 -5.40 23.17 10.30
CA LEU A 549 -6.44 23.24 9.30
C LEU A 549 -7.80 23.12 9.98
N VAL A 550 -8.57 24.19 9.97
CA VAL A 550 -9.98 24.24 10.41
C VAL A 550 -10.84 24.03 9.17
N GLN A 551 -11.53 22.90 9.07
CA GLN A 551 -12.20 22.46 7.84
C GLN A 551 -13.60 21.93 8.13
N LEU A 552 -14.58 22.23 7.27
CA LEU A 552 -15.96 21.75 7.41
C LEU A 552 -16.04 20.23 7.58
N ALA A 553 -16.84 19.79 8.55
CA ALA A 553 -17.19 18.38 8.70
C ALA A 553 -17.95 17.88 7.45
N ALA A 554 -17.55 16.72 6.96
CA ALA A 554 -18.25 15.99 5.90
C ALA A 554 -19.04 14.83 6.55
N PRO A 555 -20.35 14.97 6.81
CA PRO A 555 -21.17 13.87 7.33
C PRO A 555 -21.37 12.82 6.24
N SER A 556 -20.53 11.79 6.24
CA SER A 556 -20.34 10.89 5.11
C SER A 556 -21.03 9.53 5.26
N ASP A 557 -21.68 9.04 4.19
CA ASP A 557 -22.32 7.72 4.13
C ASP A 557 -21.30 6.58 4.12
N SER A 558 -20.16 6.85 3.49
CA SER A 558 -18.95 6.03 3.55
C SER A 558 -17.70 6.89 3.39
N SER A 559 -16.59 6.35 3.86
CA SER A 559 -15.30 7.01 3.82
C SER A 559 -14.17 5.98 3.79
N GLY A 560 -13.00 6.42 3.38
CA GLY A 560 -11.92 5.49 3.10
C GLY A 560 -10.59 6.12 2.76
N VAL A 561 -9.66 5.25 2.40
CA VAL A 561 -8.35 5.60 1.84
C VAL A 561 -8.20 4.95 0.47
N MET A 562 -7.51 5.62 -0.44
CA MET A 562 -7.29 5.17 -1.82
C MET A 562 -5.83 5.36 -2.22
N ILE A 563 -5.24 4.33 -2.82
CA ILE A 563 -3.90 4.37 -3.42
C ILE A 563 -4.04 4.33 -4.94
N THR A 564 -3.39 5.26 -5.64
CA THR A 564 -3.46 5.37 -7.11
C THR A 564 -2.63 4.34 -7.90
N ARG A 565 -2.16 3.29 -7.21
CA ARG A 565 -1.49 2.11 -7.76
C ARG A 565 -1.83 0.87 -6.93
N ASP A 566 -1.36 -0.29 -7.38
CA ASP A 566 -1.23 -1.47 -6.54
C ASP A 566 -0.12 -1.26 -5.48
N PRO A 567 -0.40 -1.49 -4.18
CA PRO A 567 0.61 -1.42 -3.11
C PRO A 567 1.41 -2.73 -2.94
N PHE A 568 0.84 -3.87 -3.35
CA PHE A 568 1.44 -5.20 -3.23
C PHE A 568 2.41 -5.44 -4.39
N ASP A 569 2.01 -5.12 -5.62
CA ASP A 569 2.80 -5.31 -6.85
C ASP A 569 2.90 -4.04 -7.70
N ALA A 570 4.03 -3.33 -7.56
CA ALA A 570 4.32 -2.09 -8.30
C ALA A 570 4.37 -2.23 -9.83
N SER A 571 4.38 -3.45 -10.40
CA SER A 571 4.26 -3.66 -11.84
C SER A 571 2.87 -3.29 -12.37
N ARG A 572 1.82 -3.47 -11.55
CA ARG A 572 0.40 -3.39 -11.92
C ARG A 572 -0.11 -1.94 -12.02
N ARG A 573 0.52 -1.16 -12.91
CA ARG A 573 0.35 0.30 -13.13
C ARG A 573 -1.09 0.80 -13.39
N HIS A 574 -2.03 -0.09 -13.68
CA HIS A 574 -3.42 0.24 -13.96
C HIS A 574 -4.38 0.01 -12.77
N VAL A 575 -3.89 -0.53 -11.66
CA VAL A 575 -4.67 -0.81 -10.45
C VAL A 575 -4.84 0.45 -9.60
N THR A 576 -5.96 0.54 -8.89
CA THR A 576 -6.19 1.45 -7.77
C THR A 576 -6.70 0.61 -6.61
N TYR A 577 -6.06 0.70 -5.45
CA TYR A 577 -6.51 0.03 -4.22
C TYR A 577 -7.37 0.98 -3.40
N LEU A 578 -8.45 0.49 -2.79
CA LEU A 578 -9.30 1.24 -1.88
C LEU A 578 -9.59 0.42 -0.61
N SER A 579 -9.64 1.10 0.53
CA SER A 579 -10.08 0.59 1.83
C SER A 579 -11.17 1.51 2.37
N ALA A 580 -12.31 0.97 2.82
CA ALA A 580 -13.49 1.77 3.16
C ALA A 580 -14.29 1.23 4.36
N LYS A 581 -14.99 2.15 5.04
CA LYS A 581 -15.99 1.89 6.10
C LYS A 581 -17.21 2.80 5.93
N ARG A 582 -18.29 2.49 6.66
CA ARG A 582 -19.48 3.36 6.80
C ARG A 582 -19.20 4.53 7.75
N GLY A 583 -19.90 5.65 7.55
CA GLY A 583 -19.77 6.83 8.39
C GLY A 583 -18.47 7.62 8.16
N LEU A 584 -17.98 8.25 9.22
CA LEU A 584 -16.79 9.12 9.25
C LEU A 584 -15.46 8.34 9.27
N GLY A 585 -14.48 8.83 8.51
CA GLY A 585 -13.24 8.10 8.16
C GLY A 585 -12.25 7.82 9.27
N ILE A 586 -12.49 8.29 10.50
CA ILE A 586 -11.59 8.16 11.65
C ILE A 586 -11.22 6.68 11.88
N LYS A 587 -12.24 5.81 11.91
CA LYS A 587 -12.08 4.35 12.13
C LYS A 587 -11.44 3.57 10.97
N VAL A 588 -11.24 4.16 9.79
CA VAL A 588 -10.68 3.43 8.63
C VAL A 588 -9.22 3.06 8.87
N VAL A 589 -8.45 3.98 9.47
CA VAL A 589 -7.00 3.85 9.68
C VAL A 589 -6.62 3.21 11.01
N GLU A 590 -7.56 3.13 11.96
CA GLU A 590 -7.37 2.54 13.30
C GLU A 590 -7.10 1.02 13.31
N GLY A 591 -7.43 0.29 12.24
CA GLY A 591 -7.10 -1.14 12.10
C GLY A 591 -7.94 -2.14 12.93
N LYS A 592 -8.56 -1.73 14.05
CA LYS A 592 -9.23 -2.63 15.03
C LYS A 592 -10.30 -3.58 14.48
N ARG A 593 -11.04 -3.15 13.46
CA ARG A 593 -12.07 -3.94 12.75
C ARG A 593 -11.85 -3.89 11.24
N GLN A 594 -12.15 -4.99 10.57
CA GLN A 594 -11.91 -5.19 9.13
C GLN A 594 -12.68 -4.16 8.29
N ALA A 595 -11.93 -3.37 7.53
CA ALA A 595 -12.48 -2.51 6.47
C ALA A 595 -12.83 -3.33 5.22
N GLU A 596 -13.77 -2.85 4.41
CA GLU A 596 -13.95 -3.38 3.06
C GLU A 596 -12.75 -2.96 2.20
N GLN A 597 -12.11 -3.91 1.52
CA GLN A 597 -10.94 -3.68 0.69
C GLN A 597 -11.19 -4.17 -0.74
N VAL A 598 -10.87 -3.33 -1.73
CA VAL A 598 -11.00 -3.67 -3.14
C VAL A 598 -9.81 -3.20 -3.96
N MET A 599 -9.53 -3.91 -5.06
CA MET A 599 -8.70 -3.41 -6.16
C MET A 599 -9.57 -3.14 -7.39
N TYR A 600 -9.30 -2.06 -8.09
CA TYR A 600 -9.91 -1.75 -9.38
C TYR A 600 -8.86 -1.63 -10.47
N SER A 601 -9.01 -2.43 -11.54
CA SER A 601 -8.16 -2.31 -12.73
C SER A 601 -8.79 -1.34 -13.72
N SER A 602 -8.19 -0.15 -13.84
CA SER A 602 -8.60 0.87 -14.81
C SER A 602 -8.46 0.41 -16.27
N TRP A 603 -7.67 -0.64 -16.53
CA TRP A 603 -7.55 -1.30 -17.84
C TRP A 603 -8.68 -2.30 -18.10
N SER A 604 -8.90 -3.27 -17.21
CA SER A 604 -9.87 -4.36 -17.45
C SER A 604 -11.33 -3.97 -17.10
N LYS A 605 -11.50 -2.93 -16.27
CA LYS A 605 -12.72 -2.49 -15.59
C LYS A 605 -13.25 -3.46 -14.53
N ALA A 606 -12.42 -4.39 -14.08
CA ALA A 606 -12.77 -5.33 -13.00
C ALA A 606 -12.57 -4.70 -11.62
N VAL A 607 -13.49 -5.02 -10.71
CA VAL A 607 -13.34 -4.83 -9.25
C VAL A 607 -13.06 -6.20 -8.62
N GLN A 608 -11.94 -6.32 -7.91
CA GLN A 608 -11.55 -7.47 -7.09
C GLN A 608 -11.84 -7.15 -5.63
N VAL A 609 -12.57 -8.03 -4.94
CA VAL A 609 -12.87 -7.90 -3.51
C VAL A 609 -11.83 -8.68 -2.71
N LEU A 610 -11.11 -7.99 -1.82
CA LEU A 610 -10.10 -8.58 -0.95
C LEU A 610 -10.68 -8.91 0.43
N SER A 611 -11.58 -8.07 0.95
CA SER A 611 -12.35 -8.32 2.17
C SER A 611 -13.62 -7.47 2.18
N ARG A 612 -14.71 -7.95 2.78
CA ARG A 612 -15.87 -7.14 3.17
C ARG A 612 -15.65 -6.49 4.53
N SER A 613 -16.51 -5.54 4.91
CA SER A 613 -16.40 -4.91 6.23
C SER A 613 -17.01 -5.79 7.32
N ALA A 614 -16.34 -5.86 8.48
CA ALA A 614 -16.83 -6.48 9.71
C ALA A 614 -17.19 -5.43 10.77
N GLU A 615 -17.68 -4.27 10.34
CA GLU A 615 -18.30 -3.28 11.22
C GLU A 615 -19.79 -3.63 11.44
N ASP A 616 -20.26 -3.44 12.67
CA ASP A 616 -21.69 -3.48 13.03
C ASP A 616 -22.25 -2.07 13.30
N THR A 617 -21.37 -1.07 13.20
CA THR A 617 -21.57 0.31 13.61
C THR A 617 -20.85 1.27 12.65
N GLN A 618 -21.12 2.56 12.81
CA GLN A 618 -20.44 3.65 12.11
C GLN A 618 -20.29 4.85 13.03
N LEU A 619 -19.28 5.69 12.78
CA LEU A 619 -19.17 7.00 13.44
C LEU A 619 -19.95 8.06 12.67
N VAL A 620 -20.74 8.84 13.40
CA VAL A 620 -21.46 10.02 12.89
C VAL A 620 -21.10 11.26 13.71
N ALA A 621 -21.27 12.43 13.11
CA ALA A 621 -21.10 13.71 13.79
C ALA A 621 -22.21 13.89 14.84
N ASP A 622 -21.85 14.39 16.02
CA ASP A 622 -22.81 14.74 17.07
C ASP A 622 -23.23 16.22 16.95
N ALA A 623 -24.47 16.54 17.31
CA ALA A 623 -24.95 17.93 17.35
C ALA A 623 -24.30 18.72 18.49
N SER A 624 -24.05 18.08 19.63
CA SER A 624 -23.34 18.67 20.77
C SER A 624 -21.85 18.91 20.51
N GLY A 625 -21.29 18.27 19.47
CA GLY A 625 -19.88 18.34 19.09
C GLY A 625 -19.17 16.99 19.32
N GLY A 626 -18.08 16.76 18.59
CA GLY A 626 -17.42 15.45 18.57
C GLY A 626 -18.17 14.43 17.71
N VAL A 627 -17.96 13.14 17.96
CA VAL A 627 -18.53 12.03 17.21
C VAL A 627 -19.14 10.99 18.14
N ARG A 628 -20.20 10.33 17.68
CA ARG A 628 -20.84 9.22 18.37
C ARG A 628 -20.93 8.00 17.46
N GLU A 629 -21.05 6.84 18.09
CA GLU A 629 -21.19 5.56 17.41
C GLU A 629 -22.66 5.15 17.30
N VAL A 630 -23.07 4.66 16.13
CA VAL A 630 -24.43 4.18 15.86
C VAL A 630 -24.40 2.86 15.10
N PRO A 631 -25.39 1.95 15.28
CA PRO A 631 -25.49 0.72 14.48
C PRO A 631 -25.59 0.99 12.97
N ILE A 632 -25.17 0.01 12.16
CA ILE A 632 -25.55 -0.09 10.75
C ILE A 632 -26.48 -1.29 10.52
N ALA A 633 -27.26 -1.24 9.44
CA ALA A 633 -28.04 -2.40 9.01
C ALA A 633 -27.12 -3.53 8.51
N PRO A 634 -27.47 -4.82 8.66
CA PRO A 634 -26.57 -5.94 8.33
C PRO A 634 -26.14 -6.01 6.87
N ASP A 635 -26.97 -5.52 5.95
CA ASP A 635 -26.72 -5.40 4.51
C ASP A 635 -25.77 -4.24 4.17
N ALA A 636 -25.75 -3.17 4.98
CA ALA A 636 -24.85 -2.03 4.81
C ALA A 636 -23.36 -2.34 5.06
N ARG A 637 -23.01 -3.58 5.45
CA ARG A 637 -21.64 -4.08 5.55
C ARG A 637 -20.89 -4.08 4.21
N GLN A 638 -21.59 -4.16 3.07
CA GLN A 638 -21.00 -3.79 1.78
C GLN A 638 -20.92 -2.25 1.72
N VAL A 639 -19.71 -1.71 1.54
CA VAL A 639 -19.44 -0.26 1.62
C VAL A 639 -19.37 0.38 0.24
N LEU A 640 -18.82 -0.34 -0.73
CA LEU A 640 -18.50 0.10 -2.08
C LEU A 640 -19.30 -0.71 -3.11
N ASN A 641 -19.68 -0.06 -4.21
CA ASN A 641 -20.17 -0.70 -5.41
C ASN A 641 -19.30 -0.30 -6.61
N ASP A 642 -19.35 -1.10 -7.68
CA ASP A 642 -18.44 -0.96 -8.83
C ASP A 642 -18.47 0.42 -9.49
N ALA A 643 -19.64 1.08 -9.48
CA ALA A 643 -19.79 2.44 -10.00
C ALA A 643 -19.08 3.48 -9.12
N LEU A 644 -19.23 3.40 -7.79
CA LEU A 644 -18.52 4.25 -6.85
C LEU A 644 -17.00 4.01 -6.91
N VAL A 645 -16.57 2.75 -6.98
CA VAL A 645 -15.16 2.36 -7.13
C VAL A 645 -14.54 2.95 -8.40
N ALA A 646 -15.24 2.85 -9.53
CA ALA A 646 -14.79 3.44 -10.79
C ALA A 646 -14.72 4.97 -10.75
N ARG A 647 -15.67 5.64 -10.06
CA ARG A 647 -15.65 7.09 -9.84
C ARG A 647 -14.50 7.53 -8.94
N LEU A 648 -14.29 6.87 -7.80
CA LEU A 648 -13.19 7.15 -6.88
C LEU A 648 -11.84 7.03 -7.60
N ALA A 649 -11.60 5.93 -8.32
CA ALA A 649 -10.36 5.76 -9.09
C ALA A 649 -10.17 6.82 -10.20
N ALA A 650 -11.25 7.28 -10.83
CA ALA A 650 -11.19 8.37 -11.80
C ALA A 650 -10.84 9.74 -11.16
N VAL A 651 -11.28 9.99 -9.93
CA VAL A 651 -10.88 11.17 -9.13
C VAL A 651 -9.42 11.02 -8.65
N GLY A 652 -9.03 9.85 -8.14
CA GLY A 652 -7.66 9.56 -7.71
C GLY A 652 -6.63 9.76 -8.83
N ARG A 653 -6.97 9.38 -10.07
CA ARG A 653 -6.14 9.67 -11.25
C ARG A 653 -5.92 11.17 -11.47
N GLN A 654 -6.95 12.00 -11.27
CA GLN A 654 -6.86 13.46 -11.44
C GLN A 654 -6.07 14.10 -10.30
N VAL A 655 -6.26 13.65 -9.06
CA VAL A 655 -5.43 14.04 -7.89
C VAL A 655 -3.96 13.72 -8.15
N LYS A 656 -3.63 12.51 -8.62
CA LYS A 656 -2.27 12.12 -9.06
C LYS A 656 -1.73 13.04 -10.17
N GLN A 657 -2.53 13.34 -11.20
CA GLN A 657 -2.10 14.23 -12.29
C GLN A 657 -1.80 15.64 -11.79
N ARG A 658 -2.60 16.18 -10.87
CA ARG A 658 -2.41 17.51 -10.27
C ARG A 658 -1.20 17.58 -9.34
N LEU A 659 -0.98 16.55 -8.52
CA LEU A 659 0.12 16.46 -7.54
C LEU A 659 1.38 15.80 -8.16
N GLY A 660 1.82 16.32 -9.30
CA GLY A 660 3.12 15.99 -9.89
C GLY A 660 3.25 14.62 -10.57
N LYS A 661 2.13 13.91 -10.83
CA LYS A 661 2.08 12.56 -11.44
C LYS A 661 2.68 11.44 -10.57
N VAL A 662 3.12 11.75 -9.34
CA VAL A 662 3.57 10.77 -8.35
C VAL A 662 2.35 9.99 -7.82
N ASP A 663 2.52 8.71 -7.49
CA ASP A 663 1.45 7.95 -6.83
C ASP A 663 1.04 8.58 -5.50
N GLN A 664 -0.26 8.55 -5.21
CA GLN A 664 -0.87 9.23 -4.07
C GLN A 664 -1.54 8.24 -3.13
N ASP A 665 -1.51 8.59 -1.85
CA ASP A 665 -2.31 8.08 -0.74
C ASP A 665 -3.34 9.17 -0.42
N ILE A 666 -4.63 8.83 -0.53
CA ILE A 666 -5.75 9.80 -0.59
C ILE A 666 -6.82 9.39 0.43
N GLU A 667 -7.08 10.24 1.42
CA GLU A 667 -8.26 10.10 2.28
C GLU A 667 -9.48 10.69 1.57
N TRP A 668 -10.58 9.96 1.55
CA TRP A 668 -11.81 10.36 0.89
C TRP A 668 -13.05 10.04 1.72
N ALA A 669 -14.14 10.75 1.42
CA ALA A 669 -15.48 10.53 1.93
C ALA A 669 -16.49 10.63 0.80
N VAL A 670 -17.71 10.14 1.03
CA VAL A 670 -18.85 10.22 0.10
C VAL A 670 -20.03 10.82 0.85
N VAL A 671 -20.71 11.78 0.23
CA VAL A 671 -21.94 12.41 0.74
C VAL A 671 -22.96 12.40 -0.39
N GLY A 672 -23.90 11.46 -0.35
CA GLY A 672 -24.75 11.10 -1.49
C GLY A 672 -23.88 10.73 -2.69
N ASP A 673 -24.05 11.46 -3.81
CA ASP A 673 -23.23 11.25 -5.01
C ASP A 673 -21.91 12.04 -5.05
N ARG A 674 -21.61 12.90 -4.07
CA ARG A 674 -20.42 13.75 -4.09
C ARG A 674 -19.24 13.06 -3.41
N ILE A 675 -18.12 12.96 -4.15
CA ILE A 675 -16.84 12.52 -3.59
C ILE A 675 -16.18 13.71 -2.89
N ILE A 676 -15.72 13.50 -1.67
CA ILE A 676 -15.08 14.50 -0.83
C ILE A 676 -13.63 14.07 -0.63
N ILE A 677 -12.67 14.89 -1.04
CA ILE A 677 -11.24 14.65 -0.78
C ILE A 677 -10.88 15.30 0.55
N LEU A 678 -10.47 14.47 1.50
CA LEU A 678 -10.09 14.87 2.85
C LEU A 678 -8.57 15.03 2.98
N GLN A 679 -7.77 14.30 2.21
CA GLN A 679 -6.31 14.43 2.19
C GLN A 679 -5.74 13.85 0.90
N ALA A 680 -4.58 14.34 0.47
CA ALA A 680 -3.76 13.70 -0.55
C ALA A 680 -2.28 13.95 -0.28
N ARG A 681 -1.47 12.89 -0.35
CA ARG A 681 -0.02 12.93 -0.16
C ARG A 681 0.67 11.89 -1.05
N PRO A 682 1.98 12.00 -1.33
CA PRO A 682 2.72 10.98 -2.08
C PRO A 682 2.73 9.61 -1.37
N TYR A 683 2.40 8.55 -2.09
CA TYR A 683 2.49 7.18 -1.58
C TYR A 683 3.90 6.59 -1.79
N ILE A 684 4.64 6.46 -0.70
CA ILE A 684 6.05 6.04 -0.69
C ILE A 684 6.16 4.50 -0.71
N ASP A 685 6.93 3.95 -1.66
CA ASP A 685 7.42 2.57 -1.59
C ASP A 685 8.72 2.48 -0.79
N ALA A 686 8.95 1.37 -0.10
CA ALA A 686 10.25 1.06 0.51
C ALA A 686 11.22 0.41 -0.50
N ARG A 687 10.72 -0.01 -1.67
CA ARG A 687 11.51 -0.60 -2.78
C ARG A 687 12.22 0.48 -3.63
N ARG A 688 12.92 1.43 -3.00
CA ARG A 688 13.74 2.48 -3.63
C ARG A 688 14.97 2.82 -2.80
#